data_AF-A0A8C7E382-F1
#
_entry.id   AF-A0A8C7E382-F1
#
_cell.length_a   1.000
_cell.length_b   1.000
_cell.length_c   1.000
_cell.angle_alpha   90.00
_cell.angle_beta   90.00
_cell.angle_gamma   90.00
#
_symmetry.space_group_name_H-M   'P 1'
#
loop_
_entity.id
_entity.type
_entity.pdbx_description
1 polymer ?
#
loop_
_entity_poly.entity_id
_entity_poly.type
_entity_poly.pdbx_seq_one_letter_code
_entity_poly.pdbx_strand_id
1 'polypeptide(L)'
;MNSPPNKLPLWMTEPNTEDTVDDKKNSFQLSVLEDNLPFLEYNGSIIYSYNANDCSLLSEDILITLPVGAVLGFDIEWPAIYTKGKEGKIALVQLCESETKCYLFHISSMTSFPVGLKRLLEDNTIRKAGVGIEGDKWKLMRDFEIKLENLVDLADLANEKLKCKEIWSLNGLVKHLFHKQLVKDKLVRCGNWECFPLTEEQKLYAATDAYVCTNEIKNELTSLSKEVLDLAHCVPATFHQSTHIQSATEILADISNNIKALRDILLIKSNCQIELEKAADGVSKLTSKIICKSNHGIDDKSASAENLHTKNEEELDKKEHTVDASNTGFKESTEKEFLMSLDITEYELQMMERQAEEEMLLEIACMPELSFFSFSLSQYFCSPTPKKDSSFPKPSSEQIACLKMYFGHSSFKPVQWKVISSVLQERRDNLVVMATGYGKSLCFQFPPVYTGGTGVVISPLISLMEDQVLQLRMSGVPACLLGSAQSKNIREEIKAGQYRVVYLTPEFCSGNLLWLQQIDKAVGITLIAVDEAHCISEWGHDFRNSFRSLGLLKKTLPKVPIVALTATASSSIRKDIIDCLNLRTPHITCTSFDRPNLYLEVRRKCGNIIQDLLQFLILKDKSTYEFEGPTIVYCPSRKTTEQVAAELRKLNLVCGIYHAGMGIKARRDVHHKFMRDEIQCIVATIAFGMGINKADIRTVIHYGAPKEMESYYQEIGRAGRDGLPASCYALWTPADMSFNRHLISEIRDETFRLYKLKMMAKIEKYLSLNSCRRRIILSHFEDKQLRKASTGIMGTEKCCDNCRSRNIHCVPVIDPQDSFEDFGQQAFKLMSAVCDLKERFGMGVPILFLRGSFSQRLPDKFRTYALFGSGKDWPEHSWKALGRRLMLEGFLKEVSGQNKFAVVCMLTKKGKDWLSKSRKEQRKSLLLPSDEELYAHPFSLFFNFMLLKNTSLHEMFSYSKIMVARQKLASEKDIPPAVLATNKVLVDMTVIRPTTVEIMKRIDGISVAKSTMLAPLLNIIKEFSQANNLQVRYH
;
A
#
# COMPACT_ATOMS: atom_id res chain seq x y z
N MET A 1 -65.29 52.18 -37.16
CA MET A 1 -65.27 51.41 -38.43
C MET A 1 -63.96 50.64 -38.49
N ASN A 2 -64.02 49.37 -38.89
CA ASN A 2 -62.91 48.51 -39.34
C ASN A 2 -61.74 48.26 -38.36
N SER A 3 -60.87 47.31 -38.74
CA SER A 3 -59.93 46.54 -37.90
C SER A 3 -58.61 46.27 -38.67
N PRO A 4 -57.69 45.41 -38.17
CA PRO A 4 -56.88 45.49 -36.94
C PRO A 4 -55.36 45.67 -37.29
N PRO A 5 -54.39 45.51 -36.37
CA PRO A 5 -53.81 44.16 -36.14
C PRO A 5 -53.28 43.84 -34.71
N ASN A 6 -52.97 42.55 -34.54
CA ASN A 6 -52.27 41.79 -33.49
C ASN A 6 -51.47 42.48 -32.36
N LYS A 7 -51.54 41.86 -31.17
CA LYS A 7 -50.68 42.12 -30.00
C LYS A 7 -49.38 41.30 -30.05
N LEU A 8 -48.29 41.87 -29.50
CA LEU A 8 -47.09 41.16 -29.05
C LEU A 8 -47.11 41.01 -27.50
N PRO A 9 -46.36 40.06 -26.91
CA PRO A 9 -46.40 39.78 -25.47
C PRO A 9 -45.68 40.83 -24.59
N LEU A 10 -46.17 40.96 -23.35
CA LEU A 10 -45.88 42.02 -22.36
C LEU A 10 -44.45 42.10 -21.78
N TRP A 11 -43.45 41.47 -22.38
CA TRP A 11 -42.05 41.57 -21.93
C TRP A 11 -41.18 42.52 -22.76
N MET A 12 -41.71 43.07 -23.86
CA MET A 12 -40.99 43.98 -24.76
C MET A 12 -41.21 45.49 -24.47
N THR A 13 -41.84 45.85 -23.35
CA THR A 13 -42.21 47.24 -23.03
C THR A 13 -41.92 47.62 -21.58
N GLU A 14 -40.65 47.86 -21.25
CA GLU A 14 -40.12 49.12 -20.66
C GLU A 14 -38.59 49.02 -20.42
N PRO A 15 -37.86 50.15 -20.28
CA PRO A 15 -36.41 50.18 -20.49
C PRO A 15 -35.57 50.00 -19.21
N ASN A 16 -34.43 49.30 -19.35
CA ASN A 16 -33.36 49.32 -18.35
C ASN A 16 -32.27 50.33 -18.76
N THR A 17 -32.18 51.42 -18.02
CA THR A 17 -30.98 52.27 -17.91
C THR A 17 -30.45 52.18 -16.48
N GLU A 18 -29.13 52.11 -16.35
CA GLU A 18 -28.26 52.33 -15.16
C GLU A 18 -28.99 52.66 -13.84
N ASP A 19 -28.84 51.88 -12.76
CA ASP A 19 -27.65 52.02 -11.90
C ASP A 19 -27.30 50.82 -10.99
N THR A 20 -26.19 50.95 -10.25
CA THR A 20 -25.48 49.99 -9.36
C THR A 20 -26.28 48.97 -8.52
N VAL A 21 -25.82 47.71 -8.43
CA VAL A 21 -26.16 46.76 -7.33
C VAL A 21 -24.94 45.94 -6.84
N ASP A 22 -24.77 45.94 -5.52
CA ASP A 22 -23.82 45.29 -4.61
C ASP A 22 -22.98 44.04 -4.98
N ASP A 23 -21.80 44.03 -4.34
CA ASP A 23 -20.83 42.94 -4.19
C ASP A 23 -21.41 41.69 -3.48
N LYS A 24 -21.47 40.54 -4.17
CA LYS A 24 -21.56 39.20 -3.52
C LYS A 24 -20.67 38.16 -4.19
N LYS A 25 -19.35 38.37 -4.14
CA LYS A 25 -18.37 37.29 -4.25
C LYS A 25 -18.64 36.23 -3.17
N ASN A 26 -19.00 35.00 -3.57
CA ASN A 26 -19.09 33.87 -2.65
C ASN A 26 -17.69 33.48 -2.16
N SER A 27 -17.44 33.64 -0.86
CA SER A 27 -16.12 33.48 -0.25
C SER A 27 -15.71 32.01 -0.11
N PHE A 28 -14.87 31.54 -1.04
CA PHE A 28 -14.02 30.38 -0.78
C PHE A 28 -12.92 30.77 0.21
N GLN A 29 -12.63 29.89 1.17
CA GLN A 29 -11.64 30.15 2.20
C GLN A 29 -10.21 29.87 1.69
N LEU A 30 -9.68 30.83 0.93
CA LEU A 30 -8.31 30.85 0.44
C LEU A 30 -7.29 31.05 1.59
N SER A 31 -6.05 30.65 1.36
CA SER A 31 -4.97 30.69 2.35
C SER A 31 -4.24 32.04 2.32
N VAL A 32 -4.33 32.77 3.43
CA VAL A 32 -4.03 34.21 3.62
C VAL A 32 -2.53 34.59 3.50
N LEU A 33 -1.80 34.06 2.52
CA LEU A 33 -0.37 34.35 2.28
C LEU A 33 0.09 34.37 0.80
N GLU A 34 -0.71 33.98 -0.20
CA GLU A 34 -0.24 33.89 -1.61
C GLU A 34 -1.26 34.28 -2.73
N ASP A 35 -2.00 35.38 -2.56
CA ASP A 35 -3.17 35.71 -3.43
C ASP A 35 -2.99 36.92 -4.40
N ASN A 36 -1.77 37.38 -4.70
CA ASN A 36 -1.51 38.59 -5.54
C ASN A 36 -0.53 38.38 -6.72
N LEU A 37 -0.28 37.15 -7.17
CA LEU A 37 0.60 36.91 -8.33
C LEU A 37 -0.19 36.99 -9.66
N PRO A 38 0.35 37.63 -10.71
CA PRO A 38 -0.29 37.67 -12.02
C PRO A 38 -0.38 36.28 -12.66
N PHE A 39 -1.39 36.05 -13.48
CA PHE A 39 -1.56 34.77 -14.18
C PHE A 39 -0.60 34.65 -15.37
N LEU A 40 -0.17 33.41 -15.65
CA LEU A 40 0.54 33.03 -16.86
C LEU A 40 -0.41 32.20 -17.74
N GLU A 41 -0.61 32.67 -18.96
CA GLU A 41 -1.51 32.08 -19.96
C GLU A 41 -0.79 32.08 -21.31
N TYR A 42 -1.04 31.05 -22.13
CA TYR A 42 -0.47 30.95 -23.47
C TYR A 42 -1.21 31.85 -24.46
N ASN A 43 -0.48 32.77 -25.09
CA ASN A 43 -1.03 33.80 -25.99
C ASN A 43 -0.75 33.53 -27.49
N GLY A 44 -0.11 32.41 -27.83
CA GLY A 44 0.18 32.04 -29.22
C GLY A 44 -0.97 31.32 -29.93
N SER A 45 -0.70 30.80 -31.13
CA SER A 45 -1.69 30.03 -31.91
C SER A 45 -1.88 28.63 -31.32
N ILE A 46 -3.15 28.22 -31.12
CA ILE A 46 -3.50 26.86 -30.69
C ILE A 46 -3.96 26.05 -31.91
N ILE A 47 -3.15 25.09 -32.33
CA ILE A 47 -3.40 24.19 -33.47
C ILE A 47 -4.10 22.93 -32.93
N TYR A 48 -5.41 23.00 -32.79
CA TYR A 48 -6.26 21.89 -32.35
C TYR A 48 -6.62 20.98 -33.52
N SER A 49 -6.19 19.71 -33.47
CA SER A 49 -6.46 18.71 -34.51
C SER A 49 -7.02 17.41 -33.94
N TYR A 50 -7.92 16.80 -34.71
CA TYR A 50 -8.80 15.71 -34.28
C TYR A 50 -8.96 14.60 -35.34
N ASN A 51 -8.19 14.70 -36.43
CA ASN A 51 -8.14 13.76 -37.54
C ASN A 51 -6.75 13.11 -37.58
N ALA A 52 -6.68 11.78 -37.66
CA ALA A 52 -5.42 11.04 -37.56
C ALA A 52 -4.45 11.29 -38.73
N ASN A 53 -4.95 11.71 -39.91
CA ASN A 53 -4.10 12.11 -41.03
C ASN A 53 -3.44 13.45 -40.74
N ASP A 54 -4.25 14.47 -40.43
CA ASP A 54 -3.80 15.84 -40.12
C ASP A 54 -2.84 15.84 -38.92
N CYS A 55 -3.11 15.03 -37.89
CA CYS A 55 -2.21 14.86 -36.74
C CYS A 55 -0.90 14.15 -37.10
N SER A 56 -0.90 13.29 -38.11
CA SER A 56 0.34 12.67 -38.60
C SER A 56 1.16 13.67 -39.40
N LEU A 57 0.54 14.42 -40.31
CA LEU A 57 1.19 15.47 -41.12
C LEU A 57 1.80 16.55 -40.22
N LEU A 58 1.02 17.15 -39.31
CA LEU A 58 1.50 18.18 -38.38
C LEU A 58 2.66 17.67 -37.49
N SER A 59 2.69 16.37 -37.16
CA SER A 59 3.79 15.78 -36.39
C SER A 59 5.05 15.52 -37.22
N GLU A 60 4.89 15.24 -38.52
CA GLU A 60 6.00 15.10 -39.45
C GLU A 60 6.57 16.48 -39.84
N ASP A 61 5.74 17.51 -39.95
CA ASP A 61 6.16 18.92 -40.07
C ASP A 61 7.00 19.36 -38.86
N ILE A 62 6.58 19.02 -37.63
CA ILE A 62 7.35 19.29 -36.39
C ILE A 62 8.69 18.54 -36.40
N LEU A 63 8.70 17.27 -36.81
CA LEU A 63 9.93 16.46 -36.94
C LEU A 63 10.93 17.05 -37.94
N ILE A 64 10.45 17.67 -39.02
CA ILE A 64 11.29 18.27 -40.08
C ILE A 64 11.74 19.69 -39.70
N THR A 65 10.91 20.44 -38.97
CA THR A 65 11.17 21.86 -38.64
C THR A 65 12.09 22.02 -37.44
N LEU A 66 12.06 21.10 -36.46
CA LEU A 66 12.83 21.24 -35.24
C LEU A 66 14.30 20.81 -35.39
N PRO A 67 15.26 21.60 -34.86
CA PRO A 67 16.67 21.20 -34.84
C PRO A 67 16.92 20.05 -33.85
N VAL A 68 17.92 19.22 -34.15
CA VAL A 68 18.37 18.12 -33.27
C VAL A 68 18.68 18.66 -31.86
N GLY A 69 18.08 18.06 -30.84
CA GLY A 69 18.19 18.51 -29.45
C GLY A 69 17.23 19.63 -29.04
N ALA A 70 16.29 20.04 -29.89
CA ALA A 70 15.15 20.90 -29.51
C ALA A 70 14.39 20.34 -28.30
N VAL A 71 13.62 21.20 -27.63
CA VAL A 71 12.80 20.86 -26.47
C VAL A 71 11.35 21.24 -26.78
N LEU A 72 10.48 20.24 -26.89
CA LEU A 72 9.03 20.42 -26.89
C LEU A 72 8.52 20.41 -25.45
N GLY A 73 7.62 21.35 -25.12
CA GLY A 73 6.79 21.22 -23.93
C GLY A 73 5.72 20.15 -24.17
N PHE A 74 5.56 19.22 -23.25
CA PHE A 74 4.72 18.02 -23.40
C PHE A 74 3.85 17.80 -22.16
N ASP A 75 2.56 17.52 -22.40
CA ASP A 75 1.61 17.06 -21.38
C ASP A 75 0.48 16.21 -22.03
N ILE A 76 -0.30 15.49 -21.22
CA ILE A 76 -1.43 14.66 -21.67
C ILE A 76 -2.62 14.73 -20.71
N GLU A 77 -3.83 14.72 -21.26
CA GLU A 77 -5.07 14.77 -20.46
C GLU A 77 -6.03 13.61 -20.78
N TRP A 78 -6.84 13.22 -19.79
CA TRP A 78 -7.77 12.09 -19.87
C TRP A 78 -8.98 12.31 -18.95
N PRO A 79 -10.17 11.76 -19.29
CA PRO A 79 -11.39 12.03 -18.53
C PRO A 79 -11.27 11.55 -17.07
N ALA A 80 -11.79 12.36 -16.15
CA ALA A 80 -11.80 12.07 -14.72
C ALA A 80 -12.75 10.89 -14.41
N ILE A 81 -12.23 9.65 -14.42
CA ILE A 81 -13.04 8.47 -14.07
C ILE A 81 -13.17 8.32 -12.55
N TYR A 82 -14.31 8.76 -12.03
CA TYR A 82 -14.74 8.59 -10.63
C TYR A 82 -15.14 7.14 -10.27
N THR A 83 -14.89 6.17 -11.15
CA THR A 83 -15.23 4.75 -10.97
C THR A 83 -13.97 3.94 -10.67
N LYS A 84 -13.76 3.65 -9.39
CA LYS A 84 -12.59 2.94 -8.84
C LYS A 84 -12.27 1.64 -9.60
N GLY A 85 -11.09 1.58 -10.21
CA GLY A 85 -10.62 0.41 -10.99
C GLY A 85 -10.85 0.51 -12.50
N LYS A 86 -11.55 1.54 -12.97
CA LYS A 86 -11.48 2.01 -14.37
C LYS A 86 -10.61 3.27 -14.42
N GLU A 87 -9.75 3.37 -15.43
CA GLU A 87 -8.99 4.57 -15.77
C GLU A 87 -9.38 5.01 -17.18
N GLY A 88 -9.47 6.31 -17.43
CA GLY A 88 -9.72 6.86 -18.76
C GLY A 88 -8.51 6.63 -19.66
N LYS A 89 -8.74 6.37 -20.95
CA LYS A 89 -7.67 6.45 -21.95
C LYS A 89 -7.20 7.89 -22.09
N ILE A 90 -5.95 8.08 -22.53
CA ILE A 90 -5.49 9.41 -22.99
C ILE A 90 -6.47 9.91 -24.05
N ALA A 91 -7.01 11.10 -23.80
CA ALA A 91 -7.96 11.79 -24.67
C ALA A 91 -7.25 12.87 -25.50
N LEU A 92 -6.25 13.53 -24.91
CA LEU A 92 -5.51 14.65 -25.49
C LEU A 92 -4.00 14.45 -25.34
N VAL A 93 -3.24 14.72 -26.41
CA VAL A 93 -1.78 14.90 -26.38
C VAL A 93 -1.47 16.36 -26.70
N GLN A 94 -0.60 16.98 -25.90
CA GLN A 94 -0.28 18.39 -25.94
C GLN A 94 1.21 18.55 -26.29
N LEU A 95 1.54 19.32 -27.33
CA LEU A 95 2.93 19.63 -27.72
C LEU A 95 3.08 21.14 -27.97
N CYS A 96 3.82 21.85 -27.12
CA CYS A 96 4.19 23.24 -27.39
C CYS A 96 5.57 23.32 -28.05
N GLU A 97 5.61 23.97 -29.22
CA GLU A 97 6.82 24.19 -30.03
C GLU A 97 7.52 25.50 -29.63
N SER A 98 6.74 26.54 -29.38
CA SER A 98 7.21 27.88 -29.03
C SER A 98 6.10 28.71 -28.39
N GLU A 99 6.45 29.89 -27.86
CA GLU A 99 5.54 30.98 -27.47
C GLU A 99 4.44 31.28 -28.51
N THR A 100 4.67 30.95 -29.79
CA THR A 100 3.76 31.24 -30.92
C THR A 100 2.93 30.05 -31.41
N LYS A 101 3.31 28.81 -31.06
CA LYS A 101 2.64 27.58 -31.54
C LYS A 101 2.55 26.48 -30.48
N CYS A 102 1.32 26.02 -30.24
CA CYS A 102 1.02 24.84 -29.44
C CYS A 102 0.03 23.95 -30.18
N TYR A 103 0.30 22.66 -30.21
CA TYR A 103 -0.46 21.64 -30.93
C TYR A 103 -1.23 20.78 -29.93
N LEU A 104 -2.52 20.58 -30.19
CA LEU A 104 -3.45 19.84 -29.33
C LEU A 104 -4.10 18.72 -30.15
N PHE A 105 -3.65 17.48 -29.93
CA PHE A 105 -4.08 16.29 -30.68
C PHE A 105 -5.12 15.51 -29.90
N HIS A 106 -6.40 15.61 -30.28
CA HIS A 106 -7.53 15.00 -29.58
C HIS A 106 -7.67 13.51 -29.94
N ILE A 107 -6.81 12.65 -29.39
CA ILE A 107 -6.76 11.22 -29.69
C ILE A 107 -8.09 10.49 -29.49
N SER A 108 -8.91 10.86 -28.50
CA SER A 108 -10.23 10.20 -28.28
C SER A 108 -11.27 10.42 -29.39
N SER A 109 -11.08 11.38 -30.30
CA SER A 109 -11.93 11.52 -31.49
C SER A 109 -11.50 10.62 -32.67
N MET A 110 -10.41 9.86 -32.51
CA MET A 110 -9.77 9.09 -33.58
C MET A 110 -9.98 7.58 -33.40
N THR A 111 -10.10 6.86 -34.52
CA THR A 111 -10.24 5.39 -34.52
C THR A 111 -8.93 4.64 -34.24
N SER A 112 -7.79 5.32 -34.40
CA SER A 112 -6.44 4.79 -34.18
C SER A 112 -5.46 5.93 -33.87
N PHE A 113 -4.33 5.62 -33.23
CA PHE A 113 -3.33 6.63 -32.88
C PHE A 113 -2.56 7.11 -34.12
N PRO A 114 -2.34 8.43 -34.34
CA PRO A 114 -1.66 8.96 -35.53
C PRO A 114 -0.22 8.45 -35.66
N VAL A 115 0.15 7.94 -36.84
CA VAL A 115 1.47 7.32 -37.06
C VAL A 115 2.59 8.35 -37.02
N GLY A 116 2.37 9.55 -37.57
CA GLY A 116 3.34 10.65 -37.49
C GLY A 116 3.55 11.13 -36.04
N LEU A 117 2.47 11.24 -35.26
CA LEU A 117 2.58 11.59 -33.83
C LEU A 117 3.30 10.50 -33.04
N LYS A 118 3.07 9.22 -33.35
CA LYS A 118 3.85 8.13 -32.74
C LYS A 118 5.33 8.27 -33.04
N ARG A 119 5.72 8.54 -34.30
CA ARG A 119 7.12 8.80 -34.68
C ARG A 119 7.72 9.96 -33.88
N LEU A 120 7.02 11.09 -33.77
CA LEU A 120 7.47 12.28 -33.04
C LEU A 120 7.67 12.00 -31.54
N LEU A 121 6.78 11.23 -30.91
CA LEU A 121 6.89 10.86 -29.49
C LEU A 121 8.02 9.83 -29.25
N GLU A 122 8.19 8.85 -30.14
CA GLU A 122 9.25 7.82 -30.07
C GLU A 122 10.63 8.30 -30.56
N ASP A 123 10.72 9.46 -31.21
CA ASP A 123 11.99 10.05 -31.65
C ASP A 123 12.93 10.37 -30.48
N ASN A 124 14.22 10.08 -30.64
CA ASN A 124 15.23 10.30 -29.60
C ASN A 124 16.07 11.57 -29.81
N THR A 125 15.86 12.32 -30.89
CA THR A 125 16.59 13.56 -31.19
C THR A 125 15.92 14.79 -30.57
N ILE A 126 14.59 14.80 -30.53
CA ILE A 126 13.76 15.84 -29.91
C ILE A 126 13.51 15.49 -28.44
N ARG A 127 13.84 16.41 -27.53
CA ARG A 127 13.52 16.31 -26.10
C ARG A 127 12.06 16.67 -25.85
N LYS A 128 11.41 15.94 -24.93
CA LYS A 128 10.08 16.28 -24.39
C LYS A 128 10.23 16.66 -22.91
N ALA A 129 9.72 17.83 -22.54
CA ALA A 129 9.83 18.38 -21.21
C ALA A 129 8.45 18.53 -20.55
N GLY A 130 8.36 18.22 -19.26
CA GLY A 130 7.10 18.23 -18.50
C GLY A 130 7.35 18.06 -17.00
N VAL A 131 6.29 17.97 -16.19
CA VAL A 131 6.38 17.79 -14.72
C VAL A 131 5.67 16.50 -14.31
N GLY A 132 6.43 15.50 -13.88
CA GLY A 132 5.93 14.14 -13.66
C GLY A 132 5.92 13.28 -14.92
N ILE A 133 6.64 13.68 -15.97
CA ILE A 133 6.57 13.18 -17.36
C ILE A 133 6.88 11.67 -17.52
N GLU A 134 7.57 11.07 -16.56
CA GLU A 134 7.71 9.61 -16.47
C GLU A 134 6.35 8.90 -16.25
N GLY A 135 5.44 9.50 -15.48
CA GLY A 135 4.07 8.99 -15.35
C GLY A 135 3.33 8.93 -16.68
N ASP A 136 3.57 9.92 -17.54
CA ASP A 136 2.93 10.05 -18.84
C ASP A 136 3.54 9.13 -19.89
N LYS A 137 4.86 8.87 -19.80
CA LYS A 137 5.53 7.76 -20.50
C LYS A 137 4.87 6.43 -20.18
N TRP A 138 4.58 6.14 -18.91
CA TRP A 138 3.84 4.91 -18.53
C TRP A 138 2.40 4.91 -19.05
N LYS A 139 1.73 6.06 -19.08
CA LYS A 139 0.35 6.22 -19.58
C LYS A 139 0.27 5.96 -21.09
N LEU A 140 1.14 6.57 -21.89
CA LEU A 140 1.26 6.36 -23.35
C LEU A 140 1.66 4.92 -23.70
N MET A 141 2.64 4.36 -22.99
CA MET A 141 3.07 2.96 -23.16
C MET A 141 1.94 1.96 -22.91
N ARG A 142 1.07 2.23 -21.93
CA ARG A 142 -0.03 1.33 -21.56
C ARG A 142 -1.25 1.49 -22.47
N ASP A 143 -1.62 2.73 -22.80
CA ASP A 143 -2.89 3.01 -23.48
C ASP A 143 -2.78 2.84 -25.00
N PHE A 144 -1.58 3.01 -25.59
CA PHE A 144 -1.31 2.98 -27.04
C PHE A 144 0.01 2.30 -27.49
N GLU A 145 0.78 1.68 -26.57
CA GLU A 145 2.08 1.05 -26.86
C GLU A 145 3.14 2.00 -27.47
N ILE A 146 3.19 3.26 -26.99
CA ILE A 146 4.11 4.32 -27.48
C ILE A 146 5.25 4.56 -26.50
N LYS A 147 6.49 4.39 -26.96
CA LYS A 147 7.72 4.63 -26.17
C LYS A 147 8.11 6.09 -26.21
N LEU A 148 7.59 6.89 -25.28
CA LEU A 148 8.03 8.29 -25.15
C LEU A 148 9.52 8.35 -24.75
N GLU A 149 10.41 8.77 -25.65
CA GLU A 149 11.87 8.83 -25.41
C GLU A 149 12.41 10.27 -25.30
N ASN A 150 13.65 10.38 -24.80
CA ASN A 150 14.40 11.62 -24.58
C ASN A 150 13.66 12.66 -23.69
N LEU A 151 13.47 12.31 -22.43
CA LEU A 151 12.68 13.09 -21.47
C LEU A 151 13.49 14.07 -20.61
N VAL A 152 12.85 15.17 -20.23
CA VAL A 152 13.32 16.13 -19.23
C VAL A 152 12.20 16.38 -18.22
N ASP A 153 12.30 15.80 -17.01
CA ASP A 153 11.38 16.16 -15.93
C ASP A 153 11.84 17.47 -15.27
N LEU A 154 10.99 18.49 -15.31
CA LEU A 154 11.29 19.83 -14.81
C LEU A 154 11.26 19.90 -13.28
N ALA A 155 10.61 18.96 -12.58
CA ALA A 155 10.66 18.86 -11.12
C ALA A 155 12.01 18.29 -10.64
N ASP A 156 12.53 17.27 -11.34
CA ASP A 156 13.87 16.74 -11.06
C ASP A 156 14.96 17.76 -11.45
N LEU A 157 14.82 18.43 -12.60
CA LEU A 157 15.73 19.50 -13.03
C LEU A 157 15.75 20.68 -12.05
N ALA A 158 14.58 21.12 -11.56
CA ALA A 158 14.50 22.18 -10.55
C ALA A 158 15.16 21.76 -9.22
N ASN A 159 14.90 20.54 -8.73
CA ASN A 159 15.58 20.02 -7.54
C ASN A 159 17.11 19.93 -7.71
N GLU A 160 17.59 19.57 -8.90
CA GLU A 160 19.02 19.56 -9.23
C GLU A 160 19.62 20.98 -9.20
N LYS A 161 19.05 21.93 -9.95
CA LYS A 161 19.60 23.30 -10.08
C LYS A 161 19.48 24.11 -8.80
N LEU A 162 18.34 24.02 -8.10
CA LEU A 162 18.06 24.73 -6.85
C LEU A 162 18.64 24.02 -5.61
N LYS A 163 19.24 22.84 -5.79
CA LYS A 163 19.82 21.98 -4.72
C LYS A 163 18.84 21.63 -3.59
N CYS A 164 17.54 21.64 -3.87
CA CYS A 164 16.47 21.31 -2.92
C CYS A 164 15.95 19.87 -3.12
N LYS A 165 14.96 19.48 -2.31
CA LYS A 165 14.30 18.15 -2.38
C LYS A 165 12.78 18.29 -2.18
N GLU A 166 12.21 19.25 -2.89
CA GLU A 166 10.80 19.61 -2.81
C GLU A 166 9.94 18.82 -3.81
N ILE A 167 8.66 18.69 -3.50
CA ILE A 167 7.67 18.07 -4.39
C ILE A 167 7.06 19.19 -5.25
N TRP A 168 7.74 19.47 -6.36
CA TRP A 168 7.30 20.48 -7.33
C TRP A 168 6.04 20.03 -8.07
N SER A 169 5.12 20.99 -8.26
CA SER A 169 4.04 20.92 -9.24
C SER A 169 4.26 22.03 -10.26
N LEU A 170 3.67 21.93 -11.46
CA LEU A 170 3.85 22.93 -12.52
C LEU A 170 3.53 24.35 -12.04
N ASN A 171 2.41 24.54 -11.34
CA ASN A 171 2.05 25.83 -10.73
C ASN A 171 3.02 26.26 -9.61
N GLY A 172 3.57 25.30 -8.84
CA GLY A 172 4.59 25.59 -7.83
C GLY A 172 5.90 26.09 -8.44
N LEU A 173 6.33 25.52 -9.58
CA LEU A 173 7.48 26.00 -10.34
C LEU A 173 7.23 27.39 -10.92
N VAL A 174 6.05 27.64 -11.50
CA VAL A 174 5.70 28.96 -12.04
C VAL A 174 5.64 30.05 -10.96
N LYS A 175 5.12 29.73 -9.76
CA LYS A 175 5.17 30.61 -8.59
C LYS A 175 6.60 30.90 -8.12
N HIS A 176 7.47 29.88 -8.14
CA HIS A 176 8.84 30.00 -7.63
C HIS A 176 9.79 30.69 -8.60
N LEU A 177 9.72 30.38 -9.90
CA LEU A 177 10.66 30.84 -10.93
C LEU A 177 10.21 32.16 -11.58
N PHE A 178 8.94 32.26 -11.99
CA PHE A 178 8.43 33.43 -12.74
C PHE A 178 7.64 34.43 -11.88
N HIS A 179 7.39 34.11 -10.62
CA HIS A 179 6.48 34.84 -9.72
C HIS A 179 5.09 35.10 -10.35
N LYS A 180 4.62 34.15 -11.15
CA LYS A 180 3.27 34.10 -11.75
C LYS A 180 2.49 32.92 -11.15
N GLN A 181 1.26 32.70 -11.58
CA GLN A 181 0.50 31.48 -11.26
C GLN A 181 -0.34 30.99 -12.43
N LEU A 182 -0.68 29.70 -12.43
CA LEU A 182 -1.49 29.06 -13.46
C LEU A 182 -2.96 28.95 -13.03
N VAL A 183 -3.88 29.20 -13.97
CA VAL A 183 -5.33 29.03 -13.78
C VAL A 183 -5.67 27.53 -13.71
N LYS A 184 -5.54 26.94 -12.52
CA LYS A 184 -5.84 25.53 -12.27
C LYS A 184 -7.31 25.28 -11.89
N ASP A 185 -8.24 25.76 -12.72
CA ASP A 185 -9.67 25.51 -12.47
C ASP A 185 -9.95 23.99 -12.47
N LYS A 186 -10.63 23.56 -11.42
CA LYS A 186 -11.05 22.18 -11.20
C LYS A 186 -12.18 21.78 -12.17
N LEU A 187 -13.01 22.71 -12.65
CA LEU A 187 -14.07 22.42 -13.61
C LEU A 187 -13.49 22.07 -14.98
N VAL A 188 -12.51 22.83 -15.46
CA VAL A 188 -11.80 22.58 -16.72
C VAL A 188 -10.95 21.31 -16.60
N ARG A 189 -10.04 21.26 -15.62
CA ARG A 189 -9.06 20.17 -15.44
C ARG A 189 -9.69 18.81 -15.04
N CYS A 190 -10.87 18.81 -14.42
CA CYS A 190 -11.61 17.57 -14.14
C CYS A 190 -12.86 17.42 -15.04
N GLY A 191 -12.88 18.15 -16.16
CA GLY A 191 -13.92 18.07 -17.19
C GLY A 191 -13.86 16.77 -18.00
N ASN A 192 -14.74 16.67 -19.00
CA ASN A 192 -14.73 15.53 -19.91
C ASN A 192 -13.79 15.81 -21.10
N TRP A 193 -12.55 15.33 -21.00
CA TRP A 193 -11.58 15.43 -22.09
C TRP A 193 -11.91 14.57 -23.32
N GLU A 194 -12.82 13.58 -23.22
CA GLU A 194 -13.35 12.84 -24.39
C GLU A 194 -14.47 13.63 -25.12
N CYS A 195 -14.87 14.80 -24.63
CA CYS A 195 -15.95 15.59 -25.24
C CYS A 195 -15.46 16.29 -26.51
N PHE A 196 -16.00 15.89 -27.66
CA PHE A 196 -15.66 16.50 -28.94
C PHE A 196 -16.70 17.55 -29.40
N PRO A 197 -16.29 18.77 -29.79
CA PRO A 197 -14.95 19.35 -29.64
C PRO A 197 -14.66 19.81 -28.20
N LEU A 198 -13.37 19.98 -27.87
CA LEU A 198 -12.96 20.63 -26.61
C LEU A 198 -13.43 22.09 -26.57
N THR A 199 -13.73 22.60 -25.36
CA THR A 199 -14.03 24.03 -25.15
C THR A 199 -12.78 24.91 -25.30
N GLU A 200 -12.96 26.21 -25.54
CA GLU A 200 -11.81 27.14 -25.59
C GLU A 200 -11.07 27.21 -24.25
N GLU A 201 -11.77 27.07 -23.12
CA GLU A 201 -11.15 26.96 -21.78
C GLU A 201 -10.25 25.72 -21.65
N GLN A 202 -10.72 24.56 -22.14
CA GLN A 202 -9.93 23.31 -22.17
C GLN A 202 -8.70 23.45 -23.08
N LYS A 203 -8.85 24.08 -24.25
CA LYS A 203 -7.75 24.33 -25.18
C LYS A 203 -6.71 25.28 -24.58
N LEU A 204 -7.14 26.40 -23.99
CA LEU A 204 -6.25 27.39 -23.39
C LEU A 204 -5.53 26.83 -22.15
N TYR A 205 -6.23 26.05 -21.32
CA TYR A 205 -5.63 25.31 -20.20
C TYR A 205 -4.49 24.39 -20.69
N ALA A 206 -4.78 23.53 -21.67
CA ALA A 206 -3.82 22.57 -22.19
C ALA A 206 -2.63 23.27 -22.89
N ALA A 207 -2.92 24.25 -23.75
CA ALA A 207 -1.86 25.00 -24.42
C ALA A 207 -0.95 25.73 -23.43
N THR A 208 -1.49 26.24 -22.31
CA THR A 208 -0.71 26.86 -21.23
C THR A 208 0.15 25.85 -20.47
N ASP A 209 -0.37 24.67 -20.14
CA ASP A 209 0.38 23.64 -19.42
C ASP A 209 1.58 23.12 -20.23
N ALA A 210 1.37 22.84 -21.51
CA ALA A 210 2.46 22.47 -22.42
C ALA A 210 3.45 23.63 -22.64
N TYR A 211 2.96 24.87 -22.81
CA TYR A 211 3.79 26.07 -23.04
C TYR A 211 4.79 26.33 -21.91
N VAL A 212 4.33 26.29 -20.66
CA VAL A 212 5.18 26.48 -19.46
C VAL A 212 6.35 25.48 -19.43
N CYS A 213 6.18 24.30 -20.03
CA CYS A 213 7.20 23.26 -20.05
C CYS A 213 8.27 23.43 -21.16
N THR A 214 8.23 24.52 -21.94
CA THR A 214 9.20 24.77 -23.04
C THR A 214 10.54 25.35 -22.53
N ASN A 215 11.36 25.93 -23.42
CA ASN A 215 12.70 26.43 -23.08
C ASN A 215 12.70 27.59 -22.07
N GLU A 216 11.57 28.25 -21.79
CA GLU A 216 11.50 29.35 -20.81
C GLU A 216 12.00 28.92 -19.42
N ILE A 217 11.41 27.89 -18.80
CA ILE A 217 11.85 27.39 -17.47
C ILE A 217 13.33 27.02 -17.47
N LYS A 218 13.83 26.45 -18.57
CA LYS A 218 15.23 26.04 -18.72
C LYS A 218 16.17 27.25 -18.83
N ASN A 219 15.74 28.33 -19.48
CA ASN A 219 16.49 29.58 -19.56
C ASN A 219 16.46 30.31 -18.21
N GLU A 220 15.31 30.37 -17.53
CA GLU A 220 15.15 30.98 -16.20
C GLU A 220 16.06 30.29 -15.17
N LEU A 221 16.03 28.95 -15.10
CA LEU A 221 16.91 28.14 -14.24
C LEU A 221 18.39 28.33 -14.57
N THR A 222 18.73 28.60 -15.83
CA THR A 222 20.11 28.91 -16.24
C THR A 222 20.51 30.32 -15.83
N SER A 223 19.61 31.31 -15.94
CA SER A 223 19.83 32.69 -15.48
C SER A 223 20.00 32.77 -13.97
N LEU A 224 19.11 32.13 -13.20
CA LEU A 224 19.21 32.02 -11.74
C LEU A 224 20.54 31.37 -11.30
N SER A 225 21.02 30.36 -12.03
CA SER A 225 22.34 29.74 -11.76
C SER A 225 23.51 30.71 -12.00
N LYS A 226 23.33 31.70 -12.89
CA LYS A 226 24.31 32.75 -13.20
C LYS A 226 24.25 33.87 -12.16
N GLU A 227 23.07 34.28 -11.72
CA GLU A 227 22.90 35.25 -10.64
C GLU A 227 23.46 34.75 -9.30
N VAL A 228 23.29 33.45 -8.99
CA VAL A 228 23.95 32.81 -7.83
C VAL A 228 25.49 32.83 -7.95
N LEU A 229 26.01 32.76 -9.18
CA LEU A 229 27.43 32.90 -9.50
C LEU A 229 27.92 34.35 -9.29
N ASP A 230 27.17 35.34 -9.78
CA ASP A 230 27.49 36.76 -9.60
C ASP A 230 27.35 37.20 -8.12
N LEU A 231 26.39 36.64 -7.38
CA LEU A 231 26.29 36.80 -5.92
C LEU A 231 27.49 36.19 -5.18
N ALA A 232 28.03 35.06 -5.65
CA ALA A 232 29.26 34.48 -5.11
C ALA A 232 30.50 35.34 -5.45
N HIS A 233 30.50 36.06 -6.57
CA HIS A 233 31.52 37.07 -6.89
C HIS A 233 31.41 38.35 -6.04
N CYS A 234 30.22 38.69 -5.55
CA CYS A 234 29.98 39.86 -4.70
C CYS A 234 30.41 39.70 -3.22
N VAL A 235 30.94 38.54 -2.80
CA VAL A 235 31.38 38.33 -1.40
C VAL A 235 32.58 39.24 -1.07
N PRO A 236 32.46 40.21 -0.14
CA PRO A 236 33.50 41.22 0.07
C PRO A 236 34.79 40.65 0.64
N ALA A 237 35.94 41.18 0.21
CA ALA A 237 37.28 40.80 0.66
C ALA A 237 37.61 41.23 2.12
N THR A 238 36.61 41.59 2.93
CA THR A 238 36.75 42.19 4.27
C THR A 238 36.43 41.22 5.42
N PHE A 239 36.49 39.90 5.19
CA PHE A 239 36.44 38.89 6.27
C PHE A 239 37.76 38.80 7.06
N HIS A 240 38.12 39.90 7.74
CA HIS A 240 39.31 40.00 8.59
C HIS A 240 39.04 39.61 10.05
N GLN A 241 38.42 38.45 10.29
CA GLN A 241 38.43 37.77 11.60
C GLN A 241 38.15 36.27 11.45
N SER A 242 38.88 35.44 12.21
CA SER A 242 38.63 33.99 12.33
C SER A 242 37.26 33.76 12.97
N THR A 243 36.48 32.74 12.59
CA THR A 243 36.89 31.33 12.49
C THR A 243 36.43 30.59 11.23
N HIS A 244 35.60 31.19 10.37
CA HIS A 244 34.88 30.48 9.31
C HIS A 244 35.62 30.25 7.97
N ILE A 245 36.92 30.58 7.88
CA ILE A 245 37.70 30.52 6.63
C ILE A 245 37.63 29.12 5.98
N GLN A 246 37.76 28.06 6.79
CA GLN A 246 37.84 26.69 6.29
C GLN A 246 36.53 26.24 5.62
N SER A 247 35.38 26.48 6.27
CA SER A 247 34.06 26.22 5.70
C SER A 247 33.76 27.10 4.48
N ALA A 248 34.26 28.34 4.44
CA ALA A 248 34.13 29.18 3.25
C ALA A 248 34.92 28.60 2.06
N THR A 249 36.14 28.09 2.28
CA THR A 249 36.89 27.37 1.23
C THR A 249 36.26 26.04 0.82
N GLU A 250 35.64 25.30 1.74
CA GLU A 250 34.90 24.06 1.43
C GLU A 250 33.67 24.37 0.56
N ILE A 251 32.87 25.38 0.93
CA ILE A 251 31.71 25.83 0.15
C ILE A 251 32.13 26.34 -1.24
N LEU A 252 33.23 27.10 -1.35
CA LEU A 252 33.76 27.56 -2.63
C LEU A 252 34.33 26.42 -3.48
N ALA A 253 34.96 25.41 -2.87
CA ALA A 253 35.42 24.22 -3.57
C ALA A 253 34.25 23.38 -4.09
N ASP A 254 33.20 23.19 -3.30
CA ASP A 254 31.97 22.53 -3.72
C ASP A 254 31.25 23.31 -4.82
N ILE A 255 31.16 24.64 -4.73
CA ILE A 255 30.63 25.50 -5.80
C ILE A 255 31.45 25.30 -7.08
N SER A 256 32.79 25.36 -7.00
CA SER A 256 33.67 25.13 -8.15
C SER A 256 33.53 23.73 -8.76
N ASN A 257 33.38 22.68 -7.94
CA ASN A 257 33.17 21.31 -8.40
C ASN A 257 31.81 21.13 -9.07
N ASN A 258 30.75 21.75 -8.52
CA ASN A 258 29.42 21.74 -9.12
C ASN A 258 29.38 22.53 -10.45
N ILE A 259 30.11 23.65 -10.55
CA ILE A 259 30.28 24.40 -11.81
C ILE A 259 31.03 23.57 -12.85
N LYS A 260 32.02 22.77 -12.43
CA LYS A 260 32.74 21.84 -13.32
C LYS A 260 31.82 20.74 -13.85
N ALA A 261 31.00 20.14 -12.99
CA ALA A 261 29.96 19.19 -13.40
C ALA A 261 28.91 19.84 -14.34
N LEU A 262 28.52 21.09 -14.11
CA LEU A 262 27.66 21.85 -15.02
C LEU A 262 28.31 22.09 -16.39
N ARG A 263 29.61 22.42 -16.44
CA ARG A 263 30.38 22.55 -17.71
C ARG A 263 30.35 21.25 -18.52
N ASP A 264 30.54 20.12 -17.85
CA ASP A 264 30.59 18.79 -18.48
C ASP A 264 29.20 18.29 -18.96
N ILE A 265 28.11 18.88 -18.45
CA ILE A 265 26.71 18.56 -18.82
C ILE A 265 26.15 19.49 -19.92
N LEU A 266 26.64 20.73 -20.03
CA LEU A 266 25.95 21.79 -20.80
C LEU A 266 26.47 22.07 -22.21
N LEU A 267 27.65 21.59 -22.63
CA LEU A 267 28.24 22.02 -23.91
C LEU A 267 28.76 20.89 -24.82
N ILE A 268 28.07 20.70 -25.95
CA ILE A 268 28.70 20.44 -27.24
C ILE A 268 28.49 21.68 -28.12
N LYS A 269 29.59 22.42 -28.37
CA LYS A 269 29.78 23.53 -29.32
C LYS A 269 28.72 24.66 -29.41
N SER A 270 29.07 25.82 -28.87
CA SER A 270 28.92 27.13 -29.54
C SER A 270 29.84 28.19 -28.91
N ASN A 271 30.04 29.33 -29.56
CA ASN A 271 31.26 30.17 -29.46
C ASN A 271 31.50 30.96 -28.15
N CYS A 272 30.76 30.74 -27.06
CA CYS A 272 30.87 31.54 -25.82
C CYS A 272 32.07 31.14 -24.91
N GLN A 273 33.16 30.62 -25.48
CA GLN A 273 34.25 30.00 -24.72
C GLN A 273 35.25 31.03 -24.12
N ILE A 274 35.48 32.15 -24.82
CA ILE A 274 36.59 33.09 -24.52
C ILE A 274 36.35 33.97 -23.27
N GLU A 275 35.09 34.20 -22.87
CA GLU A 275 34.79 35.02 -21.69
C GLU A 275 34.72 34.19 -20.40
N LEU A 276 34.11 33.00 -20.46
CA LEU A 276 33.98 32.11 -19.32
C LEU A 276 35.32 31.50 -18.88
N GLU A 277 36.26 31.27 -19.80
CA GLU A 277 37.60 30.80 -19.42
C GLU A 277 38.40 31.89 -18.67
N LYS A 278 38.21 33.18 -18.99
CA LYS A 278 38.80 34.29 -18.20
C LYS A 278 38.22 34.37 -16.79
N ALA A 279 36.92 34.14 -16.62
CA ALA A 279 36.27 34.11 -15.31
C ALA A 279 36.77 32.93 -14.45
N ALA A 280 36.80 31.72 -15.02
CA ALA A 280 37.28 30.52 -14.32
C ALA A 280 38.77 30.63 -13.90
N ASP A 281 39.61 31.17 -14.78
CA ASP A 281 41.03 31.41 -14.50
C ASP A 281 41.22 32.52 -13.44
N GLY A 282 40.34 33.53 -13.43
CA GLY A 282 40.25 34.53 -12.36
C GLY A 282 39.90 33.94 -10.99
N VAL A 283 38.92 33.04 -10.92
CA VAL A 283 38.57 32.29 -9.70
C VAL A 283 39.75 31.43 -9.24
N SER A 284 40.36 30.65 -10.14
CA SER A 284 41.53 29.80 -9.83
C SER A 284 42.70 30.62 -9.27
N LYS A 285 42.98 31.80 -9.84
CA LYS A 285 43.97 32.77 -9.35
C LYS A 285 43.60 33.41 -8.01
N LEU A 286 42.31 33.46 -7.65
CA LEU A 286 41.85 33.94 -6.34
C LEU A 286 41.99 32.84 -5.27
N THR A 287 41.57 31.60 -5.55
CA THR A 287 41.72 30.48 -4.62
C THR A 287 43.19 30.19 -4.32
N SER A 288 44.05 30.20 -5.35
CA SER A 288 45.50 30.06 -5.16
C SER A 288 46.13 31.25 -4.41
N LYS A 289 45.68 32.50 -4.61
CA LYS A 289 46.10 33.64 -3.77
C LYS A 289 45.70 33.51 -2.30
N ILE A 290 44.58 32.85 -2.00
CA ILE A 290 44.13 32.59 -0.63
C ILE A 290 44.98 31.47 0.00
N ILE A 291 45.22 30.38 -0.74
CA ILE A 291 46.00 29.22 -0.27
C ILE A 291 47.51 29.55 -0.14
N CYS A 292 48.08 30.33 -1.04
CA CYS A 292 49.48 30.78 -0.93
C CYS A 292 49.71 31.79 0.21
N LYS A 293 48.64 32.34 0.83
CA LYS A 293 48.78 33.18 2.03
C LYS A 293 48.80 32.38 3.35
N SER A 294 48.49 31.08 3.34
CA SER A 294 48.51 30.24 4.54
C SER A 294 49.72 29.31 4.65
N ASN A 295 50.42 29.01 3.55
CA ASN A 295 51.53 28.03 3.54
C ASN A 295 52.87 28.60 2.99
N HIS A 296 53.64 29.21 3.90
CA HIS A 296 55.10 29.47 3.85
C HIS A 296 55.71 30.28 2.69
N GLY A 297 56.94 30.75 2.93
CA GLY A 297 57.84 31.32 1.93
C GLY A 297 59.05 30.41 1.67
N ILE A 298 60.12 30.98 1.09
CA ILE A 298 61.33 30.32 0.55
C ILE A 298 61.14 29.79 -0.90
N ASP A 299 61.23 30.75 -1.82
CA ASP A 299 62.07 30.82 -3.03
C ASP A 299 62.01 29.83 -4.23
N ASP A 300 62.00 30.48 -5.40
CA ASP A 300 62.75 30.19 -6.67
C ASP A 300 62.20 29.30 -7.83
N LYS A 301 61.89 29.99 -8.97
CA LYS A 301 62.18 29.68 -10.41
C LYS A 301 61.54 28.42 -11.09
N SER A 302 61.23 28.35 -12.41
CA SER A 302 61.11 29.34 -13.53
C SER A 302 60.59 28.71 -14.86
N ALA A 303 59.79 29.44 -15.68
CA ALA A 303 59.57 29.27 -17.17
C ALA A 303 58.84 27.96 -17.67
N SER A 304 58.46 27.67 -18.95
CA SER A 304 58.02 28.36 -20.22
C SER A 304 57.75 27.28 -21.34
N ALA A 305 57.07 27.43 -22.50
CA ALA A 305 55.96 28.26 -23.07
C ALA A 305 55.63 27.78 -24.54
N GLU A 306 54.53 28.25 -25.18
CA GLU A 306 54.25 28.26 -26.67
C GLU A 306 54.05 26.88 -27.41
N ASN A 307 53.58 26.67 -28.68
CA ASN A 307 52.77 27.33 -29.77
C ASN A 307 52.39 26.24 -30.88
N LEU A 308 51.56 26.34 -31.97
CA LEU A 308 50.51 27.23 -32.57
C LEU A 308 49.78 26.49 -33.78
N HIS A 309 48.72 27.09 -34.39
CA HIS A 309 48.16 26.95 -35.79
C HIS A 309 47.12 25.86 -36.29
N THR A 310 45.88 26.35 -36.57
CA THR A 310 44.96 26.31 -37.80
C THR A 310 45.15 25.34 -39.02
N LYS A 311 44.18 25.00 -39.93
CA LYS A 311 42.81 25.52 -40.31
C LYS A 311 41.94 24.58 -41.26
N ASN A 312 40.59 24.72 -41.23
CA ASN A 312 39.45 24.62 -42.25
C ASN A 312 39.38 23.60 -43.44
N GLU A 313 38.32 23.42 -44.29
CA GLU A 313 36.95 24.01 -44.62
C GLU A 313 35.98 22.80 -45.01
N GLU A 314 34.61 22.71 -45.16
CA GLU A 314 33.36 23.53 -45.41
C GLU A 314 32.80 23.40 -46.90
N GLU A 315 31.51 23.27 -47.37
CA GLU A 315 30.06 23.35 -46.92
C GLU A 315 29.03 22.76 -48.03
N LEU A 316 27.67 22.90 -47.95
CA LEU A 316 26.53 22.81 -48.99
C LEU A 316 25.68 21.48 -49.24
N ASP A 317 24.40 21.38 -49.77
CA ASP A 317 23.16 22.24 -49.92
C ASP A 317 21.84 21.62 -50.61
N LYS A 318 20.57 22.06 -50.29
CA LYS A 318 19.19 22.06 -50.98
C LYS A 318 18.47 20.75 -51.54
N LYS A 319 17.20 20.57 -52.08
CA LYS A 319 15.85 21.22 -52.43
C LYS A 319 14.79 20.08 -52.84
N GLU A 320 13.45 20.11 -53.22
CA GLU A 320 12.19 20.96 -53.22
C GLU A 320 10.88 20.24 -53.82
N HIS A 321 9.65 20.86 -53.77
CA HIS A 321 8.35 20.64 -54.56
C HIS A 321 7.33 19.47 -54.27
N THR A 322 6.10 19.38 -54.87
CA THR A 322 4.74 20.00 -54.58
C THR A 322 3.52 19.37 -55.37
N VAL A 323 2.24 19.67 -54.98
CA VAL A 323 0.91 19.62 -55.75
C VAL A 323 -0.12 18.46 -55.54
N ASP A 324 -1.43 18.79 -55.65
CA ASP A 324 -2.70 18.11 -55.28
C ASP A 324 -3.37 17.12 -56.30
N ALA A 325 -4.45 16.42 -55.86
CA ALA A 325 -5.73 16.21 -56.61
C ALA A 325 -6.85 15.49 -55.80
N SER A 326 -8.14 15.61 -56.18
CA SER A 326 -9.34 15.06 -55.47
C SER A 326 -10.51 14.64 -56.38
N ASN A 327 -11.34 13.62 -56.03
CA ASN A 327 -12.81 13.61 -56.33
C ASN A 327 -13.69 12.39 -55.84
N THR A 328 -14.90 12.71 -55.32
CA THR A 328 -16.27 12.10 -55.43
C THR A 328 -16.59 10.57 -55.36
N GLY A 329 -17.77 10.15 -54.81
CA GLY A 329 -18.22 8.73 -54.83
C GLY A 329 -19.72 8.25 -54.68
N PHE A 330 -20.56 8.76 -53.76
CA PHE A 330 -22.06 8.53 -53.66
C PHE A 330 -22.74 7.14 -53.34
N LYS A 331 -23.94 7.22 -52.68
CA LYS A 331 -25.07 6.24 -52.49
C LYS A 331 -24.95 5.08 -51.46
N GLU A 332 -25.85 4.86 -50.47
CA GLU A 332 -27.33 4.56 -50.38
C GLU A 332 -27.68 3.05 -50.54
N SER A 333 -28.57 2.37 -49.77
CA SER A 333 -29.52 2.76 -48.68
C SER A 333 -30.01 1.58 -47.77
N THR A 334 -30.78 1.92 -46.70
CA THR A 334 -31.91 1.17 -46.04
C THR A 334 -31.73 -0.16 -45.25
N GLU A 335 -32.06 -0.09 -43.93
CA GLU A 335 -32.89 -1.01 -43.08
C GLU A 335 -32.54 -2.53 -42.93
N LYS A 336 -32.84 -3.24 -41.82
CA LYS A 336 -33.73 -2.99 -40.65
C LYS A 336 -33.26 -3.69 -39.34
N GLU A 337 -33.96 -3.35 -38.26
CA GLU A 337 -33.88 -3.76 -36.83
C GLU A 337 -33.43 -5.19 -36.44
N PHE A 338 -32.75 -5.30 -35.28
CA PHE A 338 -33.17 -6.24 -34.24
C PHE A 338 -32.89 -5.70 -32.82
N LEU A 339 -33.92 -5.67 -31.97
CA LEU A 339 -33.87 -5.31 -30.55
C LEU A 339 -33.75 -6.58 -29.70
N MET A 340 -32.97 -6.55 -28.62
CA MET A 340 -33.22 -7.38 -27.44
C MET A 340 -32.94 -6.61 -26.15
N SER A 341 -33.92 -6.64 -25.26
CA SER A 341 -33.90 -6.15 -23.89
C SER A 341 -33.10 -7.07 -22.95
N LEU A 342 -32.63 -6.52 -21.84
CA LEU A 342 -32.21 -7.30 -20.66
C LEU A 342 -33.41 -7.43 -19.71
N ASP A 343 -34.35 -8.31 -20.06
CA ASP A 343 -35.47 -8.65 -19.17
C ASP A 343 -35.01 -9.61 -18.08
N ILE A 344 -35.21 -9.22 -16.82
CA ILE A 344 -35.00 -10.09 -15.65
C ILE A 344 -36.10 -11.15 -15.67
N THR A 345 -35.74 -12.43 -15.55
CA THR A 345 -36.75 -13.48 -15.61
C THR A 345 -37.57 -13.56 -14.33
N GLU A 346 -38.87 -13.84 -14.47
CA GLU A 346 -39.79 -14.02 -13.33
C GLU A 346 -39.31 -15.13 -12.36
N TYR A 347 -38.58 -16.11 -12.89
CA TYR A 347 -37.93 -17.16 -12.11
C TYR A 347 -36.81 -16.64 -11.19
N GLU A 348 -35.99 -15.69 -11.65
CA GLU A 348 -34.95 -15.06 -10.84
C GLU A 348 -35.54 -14.16 -9.76
N LEU A 349 -36.65 -13.48 -10.06
CA LEU A 349 -37.41 -12.71 -9.07
C LEU A 349 -37.96 -13.63 -7.97
N GLN A 350 -38.64 -14.73 -8.34
CA GLN A 350 -39.15 -15.73 -7.39
C GLN A 350 -38.04 -16.41 -6.57
N MET A 351 -36.82 -16.58 -7.11
CA MET A 351 -35.68 -17.07 -6.33
C MET A 351 -35.20 -16.05 -5.29
N MET A 352 -35.22 -14.75 -5.60
CA MET A 352 -34.85 -13.69 -4.65
C MET A 352 -35.92 -13.47 -3.58
N GLU A 353 -37.20 -13.50 -3.94
CA GLU A 353 -38.31 -13.41 -2.99
C GLU A 353 -38.28 -14.58 -2.00
N ARG A 354 -38.12 -15.82 -2.48
CA ARG A 354 -38.03 -17.00 -1.61
C ARG A 354 -36.82 -16.97 -0.68
N GLN A 355 -35.69 -16.40 -1.11
CA GLN A 355 -34.53 -16.19 -0.23
C GLN A 355 -34.79 -15.10 0.84
N ALA A 356 -35.54 -14.04 0.50
CA ALA A 356 -35.94 -13.03 1.47
C ALA A 356 -36.93 -13.58 2.51
N GLU A 357 -37.88 -14.43 2.09
CA GLU A 357 -38.79 -15.14 2.99
C GLU A 357 -38.05 -16.12 3.91
N GLU A 358 -37.08 -16.89 3.39
CA GLU A 358 -36.25 -17.78 4.21
C GLU A 358 -35.39 -17.03 5.25
N GLU A 359 -34.77 -15.90 4.90
CA GLU A 359 -34.05 -15.09 5.91
C GLU A 359 -35.01 -14.43 6.93
N MET A 360 -36.19 -13.96 6.50
CA MET A 360 -37.17 -13.32 7.38
C MET A 360 -37.82 -14.30 8.38
N LEU A 361 -38.16 -15.51 7.94
CA LEU A 361 -38.69 -16.57 8.82
C LEU A 361 -37.65 -17.03 9.86
N LEU A 362 -36.35 -16.96 9.53
CA LEU A 362 -35.26 -17.30 10.44
C LEU A 362 -34.97 -16.24 11.51
N GLU A 363 -35.32 -14.96 11.31
CA GLU A 363 -35.25 -13.96 12.38
C GLU A 363 -36.42 -14.05 13.37
N ILE A 364 -37.61 -14.45 12.92
CA ILE A 364 -38.81 -14.61 13.76
C ILE A 364 -38.65 -15.77 14.77
N ALA A 365 -37.87 -16.80 14.44
CA ALA A 365 -37.64 -17.99 15.29
C ALA A 365 -36.75 -17.75 16.53
N CYS A 366 -36.57 -16.50 16.99
CA CYS A 366 -35.62 -16.11 18.04
C CYS A 366 -36.27 -15.51 19.31
N MET A 367 -37.45 -15.99 19.70
CA MET A 367 -38.05 -15.70 21.02
C MET A 367 -38.30 -17.00 21.82
N PRO A 368 -38.11 -17.02 23.15
CA PRO A 368 -38.17 -18.24 23.93
C PRO A 368 -39.52 -18.45 24.63
N GLU A 369 -40.28 -19.46 24.19
CA GLU A 369 -41.34 -20.07 25.01
C GLU A 369 -41.21 -21.60 25.06
N LEU A 370 -41.69 -22.19 26.16
CA LEU A 370 -41.54 -23.60 26.52
C LEU A 370 -42.84 -24.37 26.29
N SER A 371 -42.80 -25.48 25.55
CA SER A 371 -43.65 -26.65 25.84
C SER A 371 -43.18 -27.90 25.10
N PHE A 372 -43.57 -29.06 25.62
CA PHE A 372 -43.35 -30.37 25.01
C PHE A 372 -44.20 -30.52 23.74
N PHE A 373 -43.63 -31.13 22.68
CA PHE A 373 -44.27 -32.28 22.04
C PHE A 373 -43.23 -33.16 21.34
N SER A 374 -43.35 -34.48 21.48
CA SER A 374 -42.45 -35.46 20.89
C SER A 374 -43.01 -36.02 19.58
N PHE A 375 -42.28 -35.92 18.47
CA PHE A 375 -42.53 -36.73 17.28
C PHE A 375 -41.24 -37.20 16.61
N SER A 376 -41.29 -38.40 16.01
CA SER A 376 -40.12 -39.10 15.48
C SER A 376 -39.88 -38.78 14.00
N LEU A 377 -38.65 -38.39 13.66
CA LEU A 377 -38.10 -38.43 12.30
C LEU A 377 -36.69 -39.03 12.32
N SER A 378 -36.64 -40.33 12.59
CA SER A 378 -35.41 -41.11 12.77
C SER A 378 -34.75 -41.55 11.45
N GLN A 379 -34.14 -40.59 10.72
CA GLN A 379 -33.18 -40.88 9.64
C GLN A 379 -32.17 -39.71 9.49
N TYR A 380 -30.96 -40.02 9.00
CA TYR A 380 -29.84 -39.08 8.75
C TYR A 380 -29.14 -38.38 9.94
N PHE A 381 -29.34 -38.81 11.19
CA PHE A 381 -28.41 -38.50 12.28
C PHE A 381 -27.43 -39.64 12.55
N CYS A 382 -26.20 -39.52 12.02
CA CYS A 382 -25.04 -40.27 12.48
C CYS A 382 -23.90 -39.27 12.75
N SER A 383 -23.50 -39.16 14.02
CA SER A 383 -22.51 -38.16 14.44
C SER A 383 -21.09 -38.54 13.97
N PRO A 384 -20.39 -37.66 13.23
CA PRO A 384 -18.99 -37.87 12.92
C PRO A 384 -18.14 -37.54 14.14
N THR A 385 -17.93 -38.55 14.99
CA THR A 385 -16.60 -38.70 15.61
C THR A 385 -15.55 -38.67 14.51
N PRO A 386 -14.32 -38.17 14.76
CA PRO A 386 -13.32 -37.99 13.72
C PRO A 386 -12.79 -39.34 13.22
N LYS A 387 -13.51 -39.96 12.28
CA LYS A 387 -13.03 -41.08 11.48
C LYS A 387 -11.70 -40.66 10.85
N LYS A 388 -10.65 -41.45 11.07
CA LYS A 388 -9.44 -41.34 10.23
C LYS A 388 -9.87 -41.64 8.80
N ASP A 389 -9.54 -40.75 7.86
CA ASP A 389 -9.69 -41.00 6.41
C ASP A 389 -8.72 -42.14 6.01
N SER A 390 -9.10 -43.38 6.27
CA SER A 390 -8.29 -44.59 6.06
C SER A 390 -8.21 -45.03 4.59
N SER A 391 -8.90 -44.32 3.70
CA SER A 391 -8.97 -44.58 2.26
C SER A 391 -8.04 -43.71 1.41
N PHE A 392 -7.42 -42.66 1.97
CA PHE A 392 -6.47 -41.85 1.18
C PHE A 392 -5.15 -42.60 0.99
N PRO A 393 -4.63 -42.72 -0.26
CA PRO A 393 -3.35 -43.36 -0.50
C PRO A 393 -2.24 -42.61 0.24
N LYS A 394 -1.28 -43.32 0.81
CA LYS A 394 -0.10 -42.72 1.44
C LYS A 394 0.92 -42.31 0.37
N PRO A 395 1.75 -41.27 0.62
CA PRO A 395 2.88 -40.97 -0.25
C PRO A 395 3.87 -42.13 -0.29
N SER A 396 4.49 -42.37 -1.45
CA SER A 396 5.53 -43.39 -1.63
C SER A 396 6.83 -43.01 -0.93
N SER A 397 7.71 -43.99 -0.75
CA SER A 397 9.09 -43.78 -0.28
C SER A 397 9.84 -42.76 -1.15
N GLU A 398 9.67 -42.83 -2.48
CA GLU A 398 10.26 -41.91 -3.47
C GLU A 398 9.72 -40.49 -3.32
N GLN A 399 8.42 -40.34 -3.06
CA GLN A 399 7.78 -39.03 -2.86
C GLN A 399 8.27 -38.37 -1.56
N ILE A 400 8.44 -39.15 -0.49
CA ILE A 400 9.06 -38.68 0.76
C ILE A 400 10.56 -38.39 0.59
N ALA A 401 11.29 -39.19 -0.19
CA ALA A 401 12.69 -38.94 -0.51
C ALA A 401 12.87 -37.63 -1.30
N CYS A 402 12.05 -37.39 -2.32
CA CYS A 402 12.02 -36.14 -3.08
C CYS A 402 11.65 -34.94 -2.18
N LEU A 403 10.63 -35.08 -1.33
CA LEU A 403 10.23 -34.06 -0.37
C LEU A 403 11.39 -33.66 0.56
N LYS A 404 12.10 -34.66 1.12
CA LYS A 404 13.23 -34.43 2.01
C LYS A 404 14.45 -33.88 1.27
N MET A 405 14.74 -34.36 0.06
CA MET A 405 15.89 -33.96 -0.74
C MET A 405 15.84 -32.47 -1.09
N TYR A 406 14.74 -32.03 -1.71
CA TYR A 406 14.59 -30.67 -2.23
C TYR A 406 13.97 -29.69 -1.24
N PHE A 407 12.92 -30.09 -0.50
CA PHE A 407 12.20 -29.18 0.39
C PHE A 407 12.61 -29.32 1.87
N GLY A 408 13.41 -30.34 2.21
CA GLY A 408 13.92 -30.54 3.58
C GLY A 408 12.90 -31.10 4.57
N HIS A 409 11.68 -31.42 4.15
CA HIS A 409 10.62 -31.85 5.07
C HIS A 409 10.58 -33.38 5.25
N SER A 410 10.31 -33.85 6.47
CA SER A 410 10.18 -35.28 6.75
C SER A 410 8.85 -35.89 6.30
N SER A 411 7.80 -35.07 6.16
CA SER A 411 6.43 -35.52 5.88
C SER A 411 5.53 -34.38 5.40
N PHE A 412 4.62 -34.66 4.46
CA PHE A 412 3.56 -33.73 4.08
C PHE A 412 2.56 -33.50 5.23
N LYS A 413 2.01 -32.30 5.36
CA LYS A 413 0.80 -32.08 6.17
C LYS A 413 -0.39 -32.78 5.47
N PRO A 414 -1.39 -33.30 6.21
CA PRO A 414 -2.46 -34.13 5.62
C PRO A 414 -3.18 -33.47 4.43
N VAL A 415 -3.43 -32.17 4.51
CA VAL A 415 -4.16 -31.42 3.48
C VAL A 415 -3.25 -31.03 2.30
N GLN A 416 -1.94 -30.92 2.48
CA GLN A 416 -0.99 -30.76 1.37
C GLN A 416 -0.95 -32.03 0.52
N TRP A 417 -0.82 -33.19 1.17
CA TRP A 417 -0.81 -34.47 0.46
C TRP A 417 -2.12 -34.72 -0.31
N LYS A 418 -3.28 -34.35 0.27
CA LYS A 418 -4.58 -34.49 -0.41
C LYS A 418 -4.61 -33.79 -1.78
N VAL A 419 -4.12 -32.55 -1.85
CA VAL A 419 -4.03 -31.77 -3.10
C VAL A 419 -2.99 -32.37 -4.04
N ILE A 420 -1.79 -32.67 -3.54
CA ILE A 420 -0.68 -33.22 -4.34
C ILE A 420 -1.07 -34.55 -4.99
N SER A 421 -1.73 -35.44 -4.25
CA SER A 421 -2.22 -36.73 -4.76
C SER A 421 -3.26 -36.54 -5.87
N SER A 422 -4.22 -35.63 -5.70
CA SER A 422 -5.24 -35.33 -6.72
C SER A 422 -4.63 -34.72 -8.01
N VAL A 423 -3.61 -33.87 -7.88
CA VAL A 423 -2.93 -33.27 -9.05
C VAL A 423 -2.01 -34.26 -9.77
N LEU A 424 -1.31 -35.14 -9.03
CA LEU A 424 -0.39 -36.12 -9.62
C LEU A 424 -1.11 -37.35 -10.18
N GLN A 425 -2.05 -37.94 -9.43
CA GLN A 425 -2.69 -39.22 -9.75
C GLN A 425 -4.00 -39.02 -10.54
N GLU A 426 -4.89 -38.15 -10.07
CA GLU A 426 -6.20 -37.92 -10.71
C GLU A 426 -6.12 -36.93 -11.89
N ARG A 427 -4.99 -36.21 -12.03
CA ARG A 427 -4.79 -35.10 -12.99
C ARG A 427 -5.90 -34.04 -12.92
N ARG A 428 -6.44 -33.82 -11.71
CA ARG A 428 -7.70 -33.11 -11.48
C ARG A 428 -7.50 -31.65 -11.07
N ASP A 429 -8.43 -30.79 -11.48
CA ASP A 429 -8.49 -29.40 -11.04
C ASP A 429 -8.74 -29.32 -9.52
N ASN A 430 -8.14 -28.34 -8.85
CA ASN A 430 -8.16 -28.22 -7.39
C ASN A 430 -8.45 -26.77 -6.97
N LEU A 431 -9.32 -26.58 -5.98
CA LEU A 431 -9.53 -25.27 -5.32
C LEU A 431 -9.08 -25.37 -3.86
N VAL A 432 -8.06 -24.59 -3.51
CA VAL A 432 -7.28 -24.76 -2.28
C VAL A 432 -7.37 -23.52 -1.40
N VAL A 433 -8.30 -23.54 -0.45
CA VAL A 433 -8.43 -22.52 0.60
C VAL A 433 -7.63 -22.97 1.81
N MET A 434 -6.46 -22.37 2.00
CA MET A 434 -5.49 -22.75 3.04
C MET A 434 -5.03 -21.52 3.81
N ALA A 435 -5.03 -21.63 5.15
CA ALA A 435 -4.55 -20.60 6.05
C ALA A 435 -3.15 -20.05 5.67
N THR A 436 -2.89 -18.81 6.04
CA THR A 436 -1.55 -18.20 5.90
C THR A 436 -0.52 -19.02 6.68
N GLY A 437 0.65 -19.30 6.08
CA GLY A 437 1.66 -20.16 6.70
C GLY A 437 1.34 -21.67 6.72
N TYR A 438 0.18 -22.14 6.24
CA TYR A 438 -0.09 -23.58 6.19
C TYR A 438 0.87 -24.33 5.25
N GLY A 439 1.40 -23.66 4.23
CA GLY A 439 2.35 -24.23 3.26
C GLY A 439 1.72 -24.46 1.88
N LYS A 440 0.99 -23.47 1.36
CA LYS A 440 0.34 -23.48 0.03
C LYS A 440 1.33 -23.82 -1.10
N SER A 441 2.49 -23.17 -1.12
CA SER A 441 3.44 -23.27 -2.23
C SER A 441 3.89 -24.69 -2.52
N LEU A 442 4.06 -25.53 -1.49
CA LEU A 442 4.44 -26.94 -1.67
C LEU A 442 3.43 -27.72 -2.54
N CYS A 443 2.14 -27.36 -2.49
CA CYS A 443 1.09 -28.03 -3.26
C CYS A 443 1.24 -27.85 -4.78
N PHE A 444 1.93 -26.80 -5.24
CA PHE A 444 2.22 -26.56 -6.66
C PHE A 444 3.72 -26.67 -7.01
N GLN A 445 4.63 -26.48 -6.05
CA GLN A 445 6.07 -26.63 -6.25
C GLN A 445 6.53 -28.10 -6.23
N PHE A 446 5.95 -28.95 -5.38
CA PHE A 446 6.36 -30.36 -5.29
C PHE A 446 6.04 -31.16 -6.57
N PRO A 447 4.82 -31.11 -7.15
CA PRO A 447 4.48 -31.96 -8.30
C PRO A 447 5.46 -31.89 -9.49
N PRO A 448 5.84 -30.72 -10.04
CA PRO A 448 6.76 -30.68 -11.19
C PRO A 448 8.19 -31.09 -10.84
N VAL A 449 8.63 -30.87 -9.59
CA VAL A 449 9.94 -31.32 -9.10
C VAL A 449 9.97 -32.86 -8.99
N TYR A 450 8.86 -33.49 -8.63
CA TYR A 450 8.72 -34.94 -8.59
C TYR A 450 8.57 -35.59 -9.98
N THR A 451 7.78 -35.00 -10.88
CA THR A 451 7.56 -35.56 -12.23
C THR A 451 8.69 -35.29 -13.21
N GLY A 452 9.56 -34.31 -12.93
CA GLY A 452 10.55 -33.82 -13.89
C GLY A 452 9.96 -32.94 -15.01
N GLY A 453 8.66 -32.61 -14.95
CA GLY A 453 7.99 -31.71 -15.90
C GLY A 453 8.04 -30.24 -15.48
N THR A 454 7.29 -29.38 -16.17
CA THR A 454 7.21 -27.94 -15.84
C THR A 454 5.91 -27.61 -15.09
N GLY A 455 6.02 -26.89 -13.97
CA GLY A 455 4.88 -26.25 -13.31
C GLY A 455 4.84 -24.77 -13.64
N VAL A 456 3.71 -24.28 -14.14
CA VAL A 456 3.50 -22.84 -14.40
C VAL A 456 2.76 -22.24 -13.19
N VAL A 457 3.26 -21.14 -12.65
CA VAL A 457 2.67 -20.46 -11.48
C VAL A 457 2.31 -19.03 -11.85
N ILE A 458 1.03 -18.73 -11.84
CA ILE A 458 0.48 -17.40 -12.13
C ILE A 458 0.28 -16.68 -10.79
N SER A 459 0.90 -15.52 -10.60
CA SER A 459 0.87 -14.79 -9.33
C SER A 459 0.74 -13.27 -9.56
N PRO A 460 -0.02 -12.54 -8.74
CA PRO A 460 -0.32 -11.12 -8.97
C PRO A 460 0.86 -10.16 -8.68
N LEU A 461 1.99 -10.66 -8.16
CA LEU A 461 2.98 -9.83 -7.44
C LEU A 461 4.42 -10.28 -7.74
N ILE A 462 5.14 -9.46 -8.51
CA ILE A 462 6.52 -9.74 -8.95
C ILE A 462 7.46 -10.02 -7.77
N SER A 463 7.41 -9.24 -6.68
CA SER A 463 8.28 -9.46 -5.51
C SER A 463 8.08 -10.82 -4.84
N LEU A 464 6.83 -11.33 -4.80
CA LEU A 464 6.53 -12.65 -4.25
C LEU A 464 7.04 -13.78 -5.16
N MET A 465 7.04 -13.54 -6.48
CA MET A 465 7.63 -14.46 -7.46
C MET A 465 9.16 -14.47 -7.35
N GLU A 466 9.81 -13.31 -7.17
CA GLU A 466 11.26 -13.19 -6.93
C GLU A 466 11.67 -13.94 -5.64
N ASP A 467 10.97 -13.70 -4.52
CA ASP A 467 11.19 -14.40 -3.24
C ASP A 467 11.09 -15.93 -3.38
N GLN A 468 10.05 -16.43 -4.07
CA GLN A 468 9.85 -17.87 -4.24
C GLN A 468 10.84 -18.50 -5.24
N VAL A 469 11.25 -17.80 -6.30
CA VAL A 469 12.30 -18.25 -7.22
C VAL A 469 13.64 -18.36 -6.51
N LEU A 470 14.01 -17.38 -5.67
CA LEU A 470 15.22 -17.44 -4.85
C LEU A 470 15.18 -18.63 -3.87
N GLN A 471 14.06 -18.81 -3.17
CA GLN A 471 13.86 -19.93 -2.24
C GLN A 471 14.01 -21.30 -2.93
N LEU A 472 13.48 -21.47 -4.14
CA LEU A 472 13.60 -22.70 -4.93
C LEU A 472 15.04 -22.93 -5.41
N ARG A 473 15.70 -21.91 -5.97
CA ARG A 473 17.12 -21.98 -6.42
C ARG A 473 18.05 -22.36 -5.27
N MET A 474 17.91 -21.73 -4.11
CA MET A 474 18.64 -22.08 -2.88
C MET A 474 18.39 -23.51 -2.39
N SER A 475 17.28 -24.13 -2.81
CA SER A 475 16.88 -25.48 -2.45
C SER A 475 17.28 -26.52 -3.50
N GLY A 476 18.04 -26.12 -4.54
CA GLY A 476 18.48 -26.98 -5.63
C GLY A 476 17.43 -27.20 -6.74
N VAL A 477 16.32 -26.46 -6.72
CA VAL A 477 15.26 -26.55 -7.73
C VAL A 477 15.44 -25.43 -8.77
N PRO A 478 15.60 -25.75 -10.07
CA PRO A 478 15.71 -24.72 -11.10
C PRO A 478 14.34 -24.06 -11.31
N ALA A 479 14.26 -22.78 -10.98
CA ALA A 479 13.07 -21.95 -11.15
C ALA A 479 13.42 -20.60 -11.81
N CYS A 480 12.45 -20.00 -12.49
CA CYS A 480 12.57 -18.67 -13.11
C CYS A 480 11.27 -17.86 -13.00
N LEU A 481 11.40 -16.56 -13.18
CA LEU A 481 10.29 -15.61 -13.35
C LEU A 481 10.37 -15.12 -14.79
N LEU A 482 9.26 -15.14 -15.53
CA LEU A 482 9.20 -14.61 -16.89
C LEU A 482 8.13 -13.51 -16.98
N GLY A 483 8.56 -12.36 -17.47
CA GLY A 483 7.74 -11.16 -17.66
C GLY A 483 8.38 -10.26 -18.72
N SER A 484 7.79 -9.08 -18.96
CA SER A 484 8.19 -8.16 -20.03
C SER A 484 9.65 -7.65 -19.95
N ALA A 485 10.23 -7.60 -18.75
CA ALA A 485 11.57 -7.05 -18.52
C ALA A 485 12.73 -8.08 -18.56
N GLN A 486 12.50 -9.32 -19.02
CA GLN A 486 13.53 -10.38 -19.03
C GLN A 486 14.04 -10.72 -20.44
N SER A 487 15.32 -11.12 -20.51
CA SER A 487 16.06 -11.40 -21.75
C SER A 487 15.51 -12.61 -22.51
N LYS A 488 15.59 -12.55 -23.86
CA LYS A 488 14.98 -13.52 -24.80
C LYS A 488 15.29 -14.99 -24.48
N ASN A 489 16.54 -15.31 -24.10
CA ASN A 489 17.07 -16.67 -23.93
C ASN A 489 16.24 -17.56 -22.97
N ILE A 490 15.66 -16.99 -21.92
CA ILE A 490 14.91 -17.76 -20.89
C ILE A 490 13.71 -18.48 -21.51
N ARG A 491 13.10 -17.95 -22.58
CA ARG A 491 12.00 -18.61 -23.31
C ARG A 491 12.44 -19.91 -24.00
N GLU A 492 13.72 -20.04 -24.33
CA GLU A 492 14.30 -21.22 -24.98
C GLU A 492 14.78 -22.24 -23.94
N GLU A 493 15.41 -21.78 -22.86
CA GLU A 493 15.74 -22.62 -21.68
C GLU A 493 14.50 -23.32 -21.09
N ILE A 494 13.36 -22.61 -21.01
CA ILE A 494 12.06 -23.19 -20.59
C ILE A 494 11.59 -24.26 -21.59
N LYS A 495 11.71 -24.01 -22.90
CA LYS A 495 11.33 -24.99 -23.95
C LYS A 495 12.26 -26.21 -23.99
N ALA A 496 13.53 -26.03 -23.64
CA ALA A 496 14.51 -27.10 -23.46
C ALA A 496 14.35 -27.84 -22.12
N GLY A 497 13.33 -27.50 -21.31
CA GLY A 497 13.01 -28.22 -20.08
C GLY A 497 14.02 -28.02 -18.95
N GLN A 498 14.76 -26.91 -18.92
CA GLN A 498 15.77 -26.64 -17.87
C GLN A 498 15.15 -26.23 -16.53
N TYR A 499 13.92 -25.71 -16.52
CA TYR A 499 13.22 -25.24 -15.31
C TYR A 499 12.09 -26.18 -14.88
N ARG A 500 11.90 -26.35 -13.56
CA ARG A 500 10.77 -27.09 -12.97
C ARG A 500 9.63 -26.17 -12.56
N VAL A 501 9.90 -24.91 -12.20
CA VAL A 501 8.86 -23.94 -11.82
C VAL A 501 9.06 -22.60 -12.55
N VAL A 502 8.04 -22.17 -13.30
CA VAL A 502 8.05 -20.93 -14.09
C VAL A 502 6.97 -19.99 -13.56
N TYR A 503 7.37 -18.84 -13.02
CA TYR A 503 6.47 -17.83 -12.48
C TYR A 503 6.11 -16.77 -13.53
N LEU A 504 4.81 -16.49 -13.70
CA LEU A 504 4.24 -15.56 -14.68
C LEU A 504 3.28 -14.56 -14.01
N THR A 505 3.14 -13.36 -14.58
CA THR A 505 2.00 -12.48 -14.25
C THR A 505 0.74 -12.92 -15.04
N PRO A 506 -0.49 -12.60 -14.57
CA PRO A 506 -1.73 -12.92 -15.29
C PRO A 506 -1.81 -12.30 -16.69
N GLU A 507 -1.27 -11.08 -16.85
CA GLU A 507 -1.26 -10.33 -18.11
C GLU A 507 -0.35 -11.02 -19.12
N PHE A 508 0.88 -11.36 -18.72
CA PHE A 508 1.82 -12.11 -19.56
C PHE A 508 1.24 -13.47 -19.94
N CYS A 509 0.63 -14.18 -18.99
CA CYS A 509 0.00 -15.47 -19.22
C CYS A 509 -1.13 -15.38 -20.26
N SER A 510 -2.00 -14.37 -20.13
CA SER A 510 -3.13 -14.13 -21.05
C SER A 510 -2.67 -13.81 -22.47
N GLY A 511 -1.60 -13.02 -22.63
CA GLY A 511 -1.03 -12.68 -23.94
C GLY A 511 -0.19 -13.79 -24.61
N ASN A 512 0.19 -14.85 -23.90
CA ASN A 512 1.14 -15.87 -24.38
C ASN A 512 0.57 -17.31 -24.37
N LEU A 513 -0.76 -17.47 -24.46
CA LEU A 513 -1.45 -18.78 -24.40
C LEU A 513 -0.91 -19.82 -25.41
N LEU A 514 -0.62 -19.42 -26.66
CA LEU A 514 -0.06 -20.32 -27.68
C LEU A 514 1.37 -20.79 -27.34
N TRP A 515 2.16 -19.98 -26.64
CA TRP A 515 3.50 -20.35 -26.18
C TRP A 515 3.44 -21.39 -25.04
N LEU A 516 2.42 -21.32 -24.17
CA LEU A 516 2.17 -22.37 -23.17
C LEU A 516 1.83 -23.72 -23.82
N GLN A 517 1.09 -23.74 -24.93
CA GLN A 517 0.88 -24.98 -25.72
C GLN A 517 2.17 -25.54 -26.33
N GLN A 518 3.13 -24.69 -26.68
CA GLN A 518 4.44 -25.15 -27.16
C GLN A 518 5.25 -25.82 -26.03
N ILE A 519 5.17 -25.31 -24.79
CA ILE A 519 5.81 -25.93 -23.62
C ILE A 519 5.15 -27.26 -23.27
N ASP A 520 3.81 -27.33 -23.28
CA ASP A 520 3.09 -28.57 -22.98
C ASP A 520 3.42 -29.69 -23.98
N LYS A 521 3.62 -29.35 -25.26
CA LYS A 521 4.06 -30.29 -26.30
C LYS A 521 5.55 -30.67 -26.19
N ALA A 522 6.42 -29.79 -25.71
CA ALA A 522 7.87 -30.00 -25.69
C ALA A 522 8.40 -30.64 -24.39
N VAL A 523 7.81 -30.30 -23.25
CA VAL A 523 8.29 -30.69 -21.90
C VAL A 523 7.16 -31.29 -21.04
N GLY A 524 5.89 -30.97 -21.33
CA GLY A 524 4.74 -31.35 -20.53
C GLY A 524 4.52 -30.44 -19.32
N ILE A 525 3.35 -29.81 -19.25
CA ILE A 525 2.97 -29.00 -18.09
C ILE A 525 2.32 -29.90 -17.04
N THR A 526 3.01 -30.09 -15.92
CA THR A 526 2.52 -30.90 -14.80
C THR A 526 1.28 -30.29 -14.15
N LEU A 527 1.27 -28.97 -13.99
CA LEU A 527 0.12 -28.19 -13.49
C LEU A 527 0.23 -26.72 -13.88
N ILE A 528 -0.89 -26.01 -13.82
CA ILE A 528 -0.93 -24.55 -13.72
C ILE A 528 -1.45 -24.18 -12.34
N ALA A 529 -0.69 -23.42 -11.57
CA ALA A 529 -1.16 -22.82 -10.32
C ALA A 529 -1.62 -21.39 -10.57
N VAL A 530 -2.74 -21.01 -9.95
CA VAL A 530 -3.19 -19.63 -9.83
C VAL A 530 -3.12 -19.26 -8.35
N ASP A 531 -2.07 -18.57 -7.94
CA ASP A 531 -1.85 -18.16 -6.55
C ASP A 531 -2.58 -16.84 -6.24
N GLU A 532 -3.04 -16.72 -5.00
CA GLU A 532 -3.99 -15.69 -4.55
C GLU A 532 -5.21 -15.50 -5.49
N ALA A 533 -5.78 -16.63 -5.93
CA ALA A 533 -6.92 -16.73 -6.86
C ALA A 533 -8.17 -15.93 -6.47
N HIS A 534 -8.28 -15.45 -5.21
CA HIS A 534 -9.34 -14.51 -4.82
C HIS A 534 -9.35 -13.22 -5.66
N CYS A 535 -8.24 -12.85 -6.30
CA CYS A 535 -8.14 -11.70 -7.19
C CYS A 535 -9.06 -11.80 -8.43
N ILE A 536 -9.59 -12.98 -8.78
CA ILE A 536 -10.53 -13.15 -9.90
C ILE A 536 -11.94 -12.65 -9.61
N SER A 537 -12.31 -12.50 -8.33
CA SER A 537 -13.66 -12.18 -7.91
C SER A 537 -13.79 -10.71 -7.53
N GLU A 538 -14.81 -10.03 -8.07
CA GLU A 538 -15.18 -8.65 -7.65
C GLU A 538 -15.63 -8.58 -6.20
N TRP A 539 -16.13 -9.69 -5.64
CA TRP A 539 -16.45 -9.86 -4.23
C TRP A 539 -15.21 -10.13 -3.36
N GLY A 540 -14.03 -10.28 -3.97
CA GLY A 540 -12.73 -10.32 -3.29
C GLY A 540 -12.28 -8.96 -2.76
N HIS A 541 -11.21 -8.96 -1.97
CA HIS A 541 -10.63 -7.74 -1.38
C HIS A 541 -9.50 -7.11 -2.23
N ASP A 542 -9.00 -7.79 -3.26
CA ASP A 542 -8.04 -7.28 -4.26
C ASP A 542 -8.40 -7.76 -5.67
N PHE A 543 -9.57 -7.36 -6.19
CA PHE A 543 -10.02 -7.74 -7.53
C PHE A 543 -9.08 -7.21 -8.64
N ARG A 544 -8.80 -8.05 -9.64
CA ARG A 544 -7.96 -7.74 -10.80
C ARG A 544 -8.55 -8.33 -12.08
N ASN A 545 -8.90 -7.46 -13.03
CA ASN A 545 -9.50 -7.88 -14.30
C ASN A 545 -8.62 -8.87 -15.10
N SER A 546 -7.30 -8.78 -14.99
CA SER A 546 -6.35 -9.71 -15.64
C SER A 546 -6.40 -11.16 -15.14
N PHE A 547 -7.15 -11.44 -14.07
CA PHE A 547 -7.47 -12.81 -13.66
C PHE A 547 -8.69 -13.37 -14.41
N ARG A 548 -9.67 -12.54 -14.81
CA ARG A 548 -10.89 -13.01 -15.52
C ARG A 548 -10.54 -13.67 -16.85
N SER A 549 -9.52 -13.18 -17.55
CA SER A 549 -9.00 -13.76 -18.80
C SER A 549 -8.35 -15.15 -18.65
N LEU A 550 -7.98 -15.57 -17.43
CA LEU A 550 -7.34 -16.87 -17.19
C LEU A 550 -8.27 -18.06 -17.44
N GLY A 551 -9.60 -17.86 -17.53
CA GLY A 551 -10.55 -18.88 -17.97
C GLY A 551 -10.27 -19.47 -19.36
N LEU A 552 -9.53 -18.74 -20.20
CA LEU A 552 -9.05 -19.26 -21.48
C LEU A 552 -8.08 -20.44 -21.32
N LEU A 553 -7.31 -20.52 -20.22
CA LEU A 553 -6.33 -21.57 -19.99
C LEU A 553 -6.93 -22.98 -20.06
N LYS A 554 -8.12 -23.20 -19.49
CA LYS A 554 -8.77 -24.53 -19.52
C LYS A 554 -9.39 -24.87 -20.89
N LYS A 555 -9.55 -23.88 -21.78
CA LYS A 555 -9.87 -24.08 -23.21
C LYS A 555 -8.60 -24.42 -24.00
N THR A 556 -7.51 -23.70 -23.74
CA THR A 556 -6.20 -23.85 -24.41
C THR A 556 -5.44 -25.13 -24.01
N LEU A 557 -5.51 -25.55 -22.74
CA LEU A 557 -4.76 -26.67 -22.15
C LEU A 557 -5.70 -27.59 -21.35
N PRO A 558 -6.70 -28.24 -21.98
CA PRO A 558 -7.77 -28.95 -21.29
C PRO A 558 -7.31 -30.16 -20.46
N LYS A 559 -6.15 -30.75 -20.79
CA LYS A 559 -5.54 -31.90 -20.08
C LYS A 559 -4.66 -31.52 -18.88
N VAL A 560 -4.33 -30.23 -18.73
CA VAL A 560 -3.48 -29.75 -17.63
C VAL A 560 -4.36 -29.39 -16.44
N PRO A 561 -4.08 -29.89 -15.22
CA PRO A 561 -4.83 -29.50 -14.02
C PRO A 561 -4.49 -28.07 -13.61
N ILE A 562 -5.54 -27.31 -13.27
CA ILE A 562 -5.44 -25.99 -12.67
C ILE A 562 -5.62 -26.11 -11.15
N VAL A 563 -4.67 -25.57 -10.41
CA VAL A 563 -4.68 -25.50 -8.94
C VAL A 563 -4.88 -24.04 -8.55
N ALA A 564 -6.10 -23.66 -8.20
CA ALA A 564 -6.40 -22.32 -7.70
C ALA A 564 -6.18 -22.28 -6.19
N LEU A 565 -5.33 -21.38 -5.69
CA LEU A 565 -5.00 -21.27 -4.27
C LEU A 565 -5.31 -19.88 -3.71
N THR A 566 -5.75 -19.81 -2.45
CA THR A 566 -5.97 -18.53 -1.76
C THR A 566 -5.80 -18.67 -0.24
N ALA A 567 -5.47 -17.57 0.44
CA ALA A 567 -5.56 -17.47 1.89
C ALA A 567 -7.00 -17.37 2.43
N THR A 568 -7.91 -16.80 1.64
CA THR A 568 -9.27 -16.42 2.05
C THR A 568 -10.23 -16.53 0.87
N ALA A 569 -11.35 -17.24 1.05
CA ALA A 569 -12.49 -17.21 0.13
C ALA A 569 -13.77 -17.63 0.88
N SER A 570 -14.80 -16.79 0.81
CA SER A 570 -16.17 -17.11 1.20
C SER A 570 -16.79 -18.12 0.23
N SER A 571 -17.99 -18.64 0.51
CA SER A 571 -18.69 -19.55 -0.42
C SER A 571 -18.94 -18.93 -1.80
N SER A 572 -19.28 -17.64 -1.86
CA SER A 572 -19.45 -16.89 -3.11
C SER A 572 -18.13 -16.76 -3.89
N ILE A 573 -17.04 -16.34 -3.23
CA ILE A 573 -15.72 -16.23 -3.87
C ILE A 573 -15.22 -17.61 -4.35
N ARG A 574 -15.47 -18.69 -3.59
CA ARG A 574 -15.15 -20.07 -4.04
C ARG A 574 -15.86 -20.42 -5.35
N LYS A 575 -17.14 -20.08 -5.50
CA LYS A 575 -17.90 -20.33 -6.73
C LYS A 575 -17.37 -19.49 -7.90
N ASP A 576 -17.18 -18.19 -7.69
CA ASP A 576 -16.69 -17.26 -8.72
C ASP A 576 -15.30 -17.68 -9.28
N ILE A 577 -14.41 -18.22 -8.43
CA ILE A 577 -13.13 -18.81 -8.85
C ILE A 577 -13.33 -20.05 -9.75
N ILE A 578 -14.25 -20.95 -9.39
CA ILE A 578 -14.53 -22.19 -10.15
C ILE A 578 -15.07 -21.86 -11.53
N ASP A 579 -16.09 -20.99 -11.58
CA ASP A 579 -16.81 -20.64 -12.78
C ASP A 579 -15.88 -19.88 -13.75
N CYS A 580 -15.14 -18.87 -13.25
CA CYS A 580 -14.25 -18.06 -14.10
C CYS A 580 -13.01 -18.82 -14.60
N LEU A 581 -12.36 -19.65 -13.78
CA LEU A 581 -11.26 -20.50 -14.25
C LEU A 581 -11.74 -21.73 -15.05
N ASN A 582 -13.06 -21.91 -15.21
CA ASN A 582 -13.68 -23.03 -15.92
C ASN A 582 -13.25 -24.39 -15.35
N LEU A 583 -13.08 -24.49 -14.02
CA LEU A 583 -12.53 -25.67 -13.35
C LEU A 583 -13.48 -26.87 -13.49
N ARG A 584 -12.95 -28.02 -13.94
CA ARG A 584 -13.75 -29.22 -14.21
C ARG A 584 -13.81 -30.09 -12.96
N THR A 585 -15.02 -30.18 -12.38
CA THR A 585 -15.35 -30.97 -11.17
C THR A 585 -14.27 -30.90 -10.06
N PRO A 586 -13.79 -29.70 -9.69
CA PRO A 586 -12.56 -29.54 -8.93
C PRO A 586 -12.64 -30.14 -7.53
N HIS A 587 -11.50 -30.60 -7.02
CA HIS A 587 -11.38 -31.04 -5.64
C HIS A 587 -11.27 -29.83 -4.72
N ILE A 588 -12.39 -29.46 -4.06
CA ILE A 588 -12.47 -28.30 -3.16
C ILE A 588 -11.91 -28.69 -1.78
N THR A 589 -10.86 -27.98 -1.36
CA THR A 589 -10.10 -28.26 -0.14
C THR A 589 -10.04 -27.02 0.75
N CYS A 590 -10.62 -27.11 1.96
CA CYS A 590 -10.59 -26.04 2.97
C CYS A 590 -9.94 -26.53 4.27
N THR A 591 -8.86 -25.89 4.72
CA THR A 591 -8.33 -26.07 6.09
C THR A 591 -9.22 -25.36 7.12
N SER A 592 -8.93 -25.53 8.42
CA SER A 592 -9.30 -24.49 9.38
C SER A 592 -8.49 -23.22 9.10
N PHE A 593 -9.00 -22.07 9.55
CA PHE A 593 -8.31 -20.78 9.48
C PHE A 593 -7.51 -20.46 10.75
N ASP A 594 -7.40 -21.40 11.71
CA ASP A 594 -6.68 -21.11 12.95
C ASP A 594 -5.17 -20.98 12.77
N ARG A 595 -4.60 -20.07 13.56
CA ARG A 595 -3.17 -19.80 13.68
C ARG A 595 -2.80 -19.88 15.17
N PRO A 596 -2.55 -21.08 15.73
CA PRO A 596 -2.34 -21.25 17.17
C PRO A 596 -1.13 -20.49 17.71
N ASN A 597 -0.18 -20.12 16.83
CA ASN A 597 1.01 -19.36 17.18
C ASN A 597 0.82 -17.82 17.20
N LEU A 598 -0.35 -17.29 16.81
CA LEU A 598 -0.63 -15.86 16.82
C LEU A 598 -1.45 -15.46 18.06
N TYR A 599 -0.90 -14.60 18.91
CA TYR A 599 -1.66 -13.90 19.94
C TYR A 599 -2.38 -12.69 19.32
N LEU A 600 -3.62 -12.43 19.73
CA LEU A 600 -4.48 -11.37 19.18
C LEU A 600 -4.90 -10.38 20.27
N GLU A 601 -4.76 -9.08 20.04
CA GLU A 601 -5.16 -8.06 21.01
C GLU A 601 -5.66 -6.77 20.33
N VAL A 602 -6.70 -6.15 20.90
CA VAL A 602 -7.26 -4.89 20.41
C VAL A 602 -7.24 -3.86 21.54
N ARG A 603 -6.56 -2.72 21.33
CA ARG A 603 -6.50 -1.60 22.27
C ARG A 603 -7.13 -0.34 21.67
N ARG A 604 -7.51 0.61 22.52
CA ARG A 604 -7.88 1.96 22.09
C ARG A 604 -6.63 2.80 21.88
N LYS A 605 -6.61 3.63 20.83
CA LYS A 605 -5.60 4.71 20.71
C LYS A 605 -5.87 5.75 21.80
N CYS A 606 -4.85 6.16 22.55
CA CYS A 606 -4.92 7.33 23.43
C CYS A 606 -4.92 8.65 22.64
N GLY A 607 -4.46 8.62 21.39
CA GLY A 607 -4.38 9.79 20.49
C GLY A 607 -2.97 10.38 20.39
N ASN A 608 -1.97 9.77 21.05
CA ASN A 608 -0.57 10.12 20.95
C ASN A 608 0.22 8.90 20.44
N ILE A 609 0.81 9.02 19.26
CA ILE A 609 1.51 7.92 18.57
C ILE A 609 2.63 7.31 19.42
N ILE A 610 3.41 8.16 20.12
CA ILE A 610 4.51 7.69 20.98
C ILE A 610 3.95 6.88 22.16
N GLN A 611 2.93 7.37 22.85
CA GLN A 611 2.30 6.64 23.97
C GLN A 611 1.62 5.35 23.49
N ASP A 612 0.96 5.38 22.33
CA ASP A 612 0.30 4.22 21.72
C ASP A 612 1.30 3.14 21.23
N LEU A 613 2.58 3.48 21.00
CA LEU A 613 3.59 2.54 20.50
C LEU A 613 4.70 2.17 21.49
N LEU A 614 5.01 3.01 22.50
CA LEU A 614 6.02 2.74 23.53
C LEU A 614 5.83 1.39 24.23
N GLN A 615 4.58 0.98 24.42
CA GLN A 615 4.18 -0.30 25.02
C GLN A 615 4.58 -1.56 24.23
N PHE A 616 5.13 -1.41 23.02
CA PHE A 616 5.65 -2.51 22.17
C PHE A 616 7.17 -2.45 21.99
N LEU A 617 7.84 -1.51 22.66
CA LEU A 617 9.28 -1.30 22.59
C LEU A 617 9.96 -1.82 23.86
N ILE A 618 11.15 -2.40 23.69
CA ILE A 618 12.05 -2.78 24.77
C ILE A 618 13.19 -1.77 24.85
N LEU A 619 13.67 -1.49 26.06
CA LEU A 619 14.93 -0.77 26.26
C LEU A 619 16.09 -1.75 26.06
N LYS A 620 16.94 -1.46 25.07
CA LYS A 620 18.15 -2.23 24.75
C LYS A 620 19.29 -1.85 25.70
N ASP A 621 19.55 -0.55 25.77
CA ASP A 621 20.51 0.10 26.67
C ASP A 621 19.83 1.26 27.40
N LYS A 622 20.61 2.04 28.17
CA LYS A 622 20.12 3.15 29.02
C LYS A 622 19.33 4.25 28.31
N SER A 623 19.35 4.31 26.97
CA SER A 623 18.72 5.39 26.18
C SER A 623 18.26 4.96 24.78
N THR A 624 18.16 3.65 24.50
CA THR A 624 17.87 3.11 23.17
C THR A 624 16.68 2.15 23.21
N TYR A 625 15.66 2.44 22.40
CA TYR A 625 14.52 1.54 22.19
C TYR A 625 14.77 0.64 20.99
N GLU A 626 14.26 -0.60 21.04
CA GLU A 626 14.11 -1.48 19.88
C GLU A 626 12.81 -2.29 19.96
N PHE A 627 12.47 -3.04 18.91
CA PHE A 627 11.37 -4.02 18.95
C PHE A 627 11.93 -5.41 19.31
N GLU A 628 11.13 -6.26 19.98
CA GLU A 628 11.52 -7.65 20.30
C GLU A 628 11.87 -8.49 19.05
N GLY A 629 11.40 -8.06 17.87
CA GLY A 629 11.86 -8.58 16.58
C GLY A 629 11.17 -7.92 15.38
N PRO A 630 11.29 -8.51 14.18
CA PRO A 630 10.80 -7.89 12.95
C PRO A 630 9.30 -7.57 13.01
N THR A 631 8.97 -6.30 12.79
CA THR A 631 7.67 -5.68 13.07
C THR A 631 7.11 -4.95 11.85
N ILE A 632 5.81 -5.11 11.59
CA ILE A 632 5.08 -4.32 10.57
C ILE A 632 4.00 -3.48 11.25
N VAL A 633 4.00 -2.17 10.99
CA VAL A 633 2.99 -1.22 11.48
C VAL A 633 2.10 -0.76 10.32
N TYR A 634 0.92 -1.37 10.18
CA TYR A 634 -0.07 -1.02 9.15
C TYR A 634 -0.85 0.25 9.49
N CYS A 635 -0.87 1.20 8.57
CA CYS A 635 -1.51 2.50 8.67
C CYS A 635 -2.57 2.67 7.55
N PRO A 636 -3.70 3.36 7.82
CA PRO A 636 -4.78 3.51 6.84
C PRO A 636 -4.45 4.48 5.69
N SER A 637 -3.49 5.39 5.87
CA SER A 637 -3.12 6.41 4.87
C SER A 637 -1.60 6.62 4.76
N ARG A 638 -1.14 7.20 3.64
CA ARG A 638 0.27 7.59 3.42
C ARG A 638 0.75 8.55 4.51
N LYS A 639 0.00 9.64 4.73
CA LYS A 639 0.22 10.64 5.79
C LYS A 639 0.38 10.01 7.18
N THR A 640 -0.49 9.06 7.54
CA THR A 640 -0.38 8.35 8.84
C THR A 640 0.88 7.47 8.90
N THR A 641 1.29 6.87 7.77
CA THR A 641 2.52 6.07 7.67
C THR A 641 3.77 6.93 7.89
N GLU A 642 3.81 8.10 7.24
CA GLU A 642 4.89 9.09 7.37
C GLU A 642 4.95 9.66 8.80
N GLN A 643 3.80 10.03 9.37
CA GLN A 643 3.69 10.50 10.76
C GLN A 643 4.19 9.46 11.77
N VAL A 644 3.73 8.21 11.67
CA VAL A 644 4.15 7.15 12.62
C VAL A 644 5.64 6.86 12.50
N ALA A 645 6.21 6.84 11.29
CA ALA A 645 7.65 6.71 11.10
C ALA A 645 8.45 7.92 11.63
N ALA A 646 7.92 9.14 11.52
CA ALA A 646 8.55 10.33 12.10
C ALA A 646 8.59 10.29 13.63
N GLU A 647 7.51 9.86 14.29
CA GLU A 647 7.46 9.71 15.74
C GLU A 647 8.37 8.58 16.26
N LEU A 648 8.44 7.44 15.56
CA LEU A 648 9.36 6.35 15.92
C LEU A 648 10.84 6.77 15.80
N ARG A 649 11.20 7.58 14.80
CA ARG A 649 12.57 8.12 14.66
C ARG A 649 12.99 9.03 15.81
N LYS A 650 12.06 9.73 16.48
CA LYS A 650 12.36 10.51 17.70
C LYS A 650 12.78 9.63 18.89
N LEU A 651 12.45 8.34 18.86
CA LEU A 651 12.90 7.33 19.82
C LEU A 651 14.18 6.62 19.37
N ASN A 652 14.88 7.17 18.36
CA ASN A 652 16.05 6.61 17.68
C ASN A 652 15.83 5.24 17.01
N LEU A 653 14.57 4.89 16.69
CA LEU A 653 14.26 3.63 16.02
C LEU A 653 14.56 3.68 14.51
N VAL A 654 15.26 2.67 14.02
CA VAL A 654 15.49 2.47 12.58
C VAL A 654 14.25 1.82 11.94
N CYS A 655 13.37 2.65 11.38
CA CYS A 655 12.16 2.20 10.68
C CYS A 655 12.08 2.67 9.21
N GLY A 656 11.74 1.73 8.33
CA GLY A 656 11.38 2.01 6.93
C GLY A 656 9.94 2.50 6.79
N ILE A 657 9.67 3.23 5.71
CA ILE A 657 8.33 3.60 5.26
C ILE A 657 8.00 2.77 4.01
N TYR A 658 6.76 2.30 3.84
CA TYR A 658 6.33 1.67 2.58
C TYR A 658 4.89 2.03 2.18
N HIS A 659 4.75 2.76 1.08
CA HIS A 659 3.45 3.02 0.44
C HIS A 659 3.57 3.28 -1.07
N ALA A 660 2.46 3.14 -1.78
CA ALA A 660 2.37 3.31 -3.24
C ALA A 660 2.88 4.67 -3.76
N GLY A 661 2.89 5.72 -2.93
CA GLY A 661 3.45 7.04 -3.28
C GLY A 661 4.99 7.12 -3.30
N MET A 662 5.72 6.08 -2.91
CA MET A 662 7.19 6.06 -3.02
C MET A 662 7.63 5.55 -4.40
N GLY A 663 8.69 6.14 -4.95
CA GLY A 663 9.34 5.65 -6.18
C GLY A 663 9.82 4.20 -6.08
N ILE A 664 9.86 3.51 -7.23
CA ILE A 664 10.09 2.05 -7.30
C ILE A 664 11.39 1.63 -6.62
N LYS A 665 12.48 2.37 -6.85
CA LYS A 665 13.80 2.13 -6.22
C LYS A 665 13.70 2.17 -4.69
N ALA A 666 13.16 3.26 -4.12
CA ALA A 666 12.99 3.40 -2.67
C ALA A 666 12.11 2.30 -2.05
N ARG A 667 11.06 1.84 -2.74
CA ARG A 667 10.25 0.69 -2.31
C ARG A 667 11.06 -0.60 -2.30
N ARG A 668 11.82 -0.87 -3.37
CA ARG A 668 12.71 -2.04 -3.48
C ARG A 668 13.76 -2.04 -2.36
N ASP A 669 14.43 -0.91 -2.15
CA ASP A 669 15.48 -0.74 -1.15
C ASP A 669 14.95 -1.00 0.27
N VAL A 670 13.78 -0.43 0.63
CA VAL A 670 13.16 -0.65 1.95
C VAL A 670 12.68 -2.10 2.12
N HIS A 671 12.06 -2.70 1.11
CA HIS A 671 11.68 -4.12 1.15
C HIS A 671 12.91 -5.01 1.37
N HIS A 672 13.98 -4.77 0.63
CA HIS A 672 15.22 -5.52 0.69
C HIS A 672 15.86 -5.48 2.08
N LYS A 673 15.97 -4.27 2.66
CA LYS A 673 16.51 -4.06 4.01
C LYS A 673 15.73 -4.80 5.10
N PHE A 674 14.40 -4.83 5.01
CA PHE A 674 13.56 -5.55 5.97
C PHE A 674 13.63 -7.07 5.80
N MET A 675 13.68 -7.56 4.56
CA MET A 675 13.92 -8.99 4.28
C MET A 675 15.28 -9.46 4.83
N ARG A 676 16.29 -8.58 4.78
CA ARG A 676 17.65 -8.81 5.29
C ARG A 676 17.85 -8.56 6.79
N ASP A 677 16.83 -8.16 7.55
CA ASP A 677 16.94 -7.75 8.96
C ASP A 677 17.85 -6.53 9.22
N GLU A 678 18.16 -5.73 8.18
CA GLU A 678 18.88 -4.45 8.30
C GLU A 678 18.00 -3.35 8.93
N ILE A 679 16.68 -3.50 8.87
CA ILE A 679 15.70 -2.68 9.59
C ILE A 679 14.69 -3.58 10.31
N GLN A 680 14.48 -3.37 11.60
CA GLN A 680 13.54 -4.17 12.40
C GLN A 680 12.07 -3.81 12.10
N CYS A 681 11.78 -2.56 11.77
CA CYS A 681 10.42 -2.05 11.61
C CYS A 681 10.17 -1.52 10.21
N ILE A 682 9.04 -1.87 9.60
CA ILE A 682 8.43 -1.10 8.51
C ILE A 682 7.07 -0.56 8.96
N VAL A 683 6.90 0.75 8.80
CA VAL A 683 5.61 1.41 8.84
C VAL A 683 5.06 1.44 7.42
N ALA A 684 3.85 0.93 7.21
CA ALA A 684 3.32 0.69 5.87
C ALA A 684 1.84 0.98 5.71
N THR A 685 1.43 1.22 4.46
CA THR A 685 0.03 1.00 4.03
C THR A 685 -0.17 -0.44 3.55
N ILE A 686 -1.42 -0.84 3.29
CA ILE A 686 -1.78 -2.17 2.74
C ILE A 686 -0.95 -2.53 1.47
N ALA A 687 -0.52 -1.53 0.69
CA ALA A 687 0.34 -1.69 -0.48
C ALA A 687 1.71 -2.37 -0.21
N PHE A 688 2.18 -2.41 1.03
CA PHE A 688 3.34 -3.24 1.42
C PHE A 688 2.96 -4.70 1.53
N GLY A 689 1.77 -4.99 2.07
CA GLY A 689 1.43 -6.28 2.64
C GLY A 689 1.57 -7.44 1.67
N MET A 690 0.78 -7.43 0.60
CA MET A 690 0.44 -8.66 -0.14
C MET A 690 1.65 -9.52 -0.52
N GLY A 691 2.72 -8.91 -1.05
CA GLY A 691 3.85 -9.63 -1.65
C GLY A 691 4.95 -10.15 -0.71
N ILE A 692 4.92 -9.82 0.58
CA ILE A 692 6.03 -10.12 1.52
C ILE A 692 6.06 -11.62 1.89
N ASN A 693 7.24 -12.24 1.86
CA ASN A 693 7.47 -13.60 2.37
C ASN A 693 8.54 -13.74 3.46
N LYS A 694 8.75 -12.72 4.31
CA LYS A 694 9.55 -12.86 5.54
C LYS A 694 8.89 -13.86 6.51
N ALA A 695 9.63 -14.90 6.90
CA ALA A 695 9.09 -16.01 7.70
C ALA A 695 8.93 -15.68 9.19
N ASP A 696 9.77 -14.76 9.69
CA ASP A 696 10.10 -14.56 11.09
C ASP A 696 9.61 -13.22 11.67
N ILE A 697 8.58 -12.62 11.06
CA ILE A 697 7.85 -11.46 11.61
C ILE A 697 7.26 -11.82 12.99
N ARG A 698 7.66 -11.08 14.03
CA ARG A 698 7.25 -11.30 15.43
C ARG A 698 6.07 -10.45 15.84
N THR A 699 5.88 -9.28 15.22
CA THR A 699 4.80 -8.36 15.59
C THR A 699 4.14 -7.73 14.36
N VAL A 700 2.81 -7.64 14.39
CA VAL A 700 2.01 -6.83 13.46
C VAL A 700 1.14 -5.88 14.26
N ILE A 701 1.18 -4.58 13.94
CA ILE A 701 0.43 -3.52 14.61
C ILE A 701 -0.43 -2.79 13.58
N HIS A 702 -1.75 -2.84 13.70
CA HIS A 702 -2.64 -1.97 12.94
C HIS A 702 -2.84 -0.65 13.69
N TYR A 703 -2.23 0.42 13.20
CA TYR A 703 -2.38 1.79 13.72
C TYR A 703 -3.65 2.48 13.18
N GLY A 704 -4.78 1.80 13.31
CA GLY A 704 -6.10 2.21 12.83
C GLY A 704 -7.01 1.02 12.61
N ALA A 705 -8.30 1.27 12.40
CA ALA A 705 -9.24 0.22 12.07
C ALA A 705 -8.89 -0.43 10.71
N PRO A 706 -8.71 -1.77 10.63
CA PRO A 706 -8.60 -2.46 9.35
C PRO A 706 -9.88 -2.25 8.52
N LYS A 707 -9.77 -2.35 7.18
CA LYS A 707 -10.91 -2.11 6.28
C LYS A 707 -12.00 -3.17 6.41
N GLU A 708 -11.60 -4.44 6.47
CA GLU A 708 -12.48 -5.60 6.53
C GLU A 708 -11.72 -6.83 7.07
N MET A 709 -12.46 -7.88 7.44
CA MET A 709 -11.92 -9.08 8.11
C MET A 709 -10.92 -9.86 7.22
N GLU A 710 -11.17 -9.91 5.92
CA GLU A 710 -10.33 -10.51 4.88
C GLU A 710 -8.93 -9.87 4.86
N SER A 711 -8.89 -8.54 4.71
CA SER A 711 -7.65 -7.77 4.73
C SER A 711 -6.90 -7.98 6.04
N TYR A 712 -7.60 -7.81 7.17
CA TYR A 712 -7.02 -7.96 8.51
C TYR A 712 -6.37 -9.34 8.71
N TYR A 713 -7.07 -10.42 8.34
CA TYR A 713 -6.56 -11.79 8.47
C TYR A 713 -5.35 -12.06 7.57
N GLN A 714 -5.32 -11.51 6.35
CA GLN A 714 -4.14 -11.61 5.48
C GLN A 714 -2.95 -10.78 5.98
N GLU A 715 -3.21 -9.63 6.60
CA GLU A 715 -2.20 -8.72 7.16
C GLU A 715 -1.55 -9.32 8.42
N ILE A 716 -2.33 -9.75 9.41
CA ILE A 716 -1.81 -10.44 10.61
C ILE A 716 -1.21 -11.80 10.27
N GLY A 717 -1.70 -12.47 9.21
CA GLY A 717 -1.22 -13.78 8.76
C GLY A 717 0.23 -13.81 8.28
N ARG A 718 0.90 -12.65 8.18
CA ARG A 718 2.34 -12.51 7.87
C ARG A 718 3.21 -12.78 9.10
N ALA A 719 2.68 -12.54 10.30
CA ALA A 719 3.34 -12.89 11.55
C ALA A 719 3.55 -14.43 11.66
N GLY A 720 4.69 -14.82 12.24
CA GLY A 720 5.01 -16.20 12.64
C GLY A 720 4.78 -17.26 11.56
N ARG A 721 5.18 -17.01 10.31
CA ARG A 721 5.10 -18.02 9.23
C ARG A 721 6.07 -19.19 9.45
N ASP A 722 7.13 -18.97 10.24
CA ASP A 722 8.02 -19.99 10.82
C ASP A 722 7.34 -20.91 11.87
N GLY A 723 6.10 -20.61 12.28
CA GLY A 723 5.34 -21.35 13.29
C GLY A 723 5.67 -21.00 14.74
N LEU A 724 6.67 -20.13 14.98
CA LEU A 724 7.00 -19.64 16.33
C LEU A 724 5.99 -18.58 16.79
N PRO A 725 5.85 -18.32 18.11
CA PRO A 725 4.97 -17.28 18.62
C PRO A 725 5.17 -15.91 17.96
N ALA A 726 4.07 -15.19 17.78
CA ALA A 726 4.04 -13.81 17.32
C ALA A 726 2.76 -13.11 17.80
N SER A 727 2.76 -11.78 17.86
CA SER A 727 1.66 -10.98 18.41
C SER A 727 1.08 -10.01 17.38
N CYS A 728 -0.25 -9.90 17.38
CA CYS A 728 -1.00 -9.10 16.42
C CYS A 728 -1.92 -8.12 17.16
N TYR A 729 -1.60 -6.83 17.06
CA TYR A 729 -2.26 -5.75 17.80
C TYR A 729 -3.09 -4.87 16.87
N ALA A 730 -4.30 -4.48 17.26
CA ALA A 730 -5.08 -3.46 16.57
C ALA A 730 -5.37 -2.27 17.50
N LEU A 731 -4.85 -1.10 17.16
CA LEU A 731 -5.04 0.15 17.90
C LEU A 731 -6.09 0.99 17.16
N TRP A 732 -7.25 1.24 17.76
CA TRP A 732 -8.35 1.91 17.05
C TRP A 732 -9.21 2.86 17.89
N THR A 733 -9.92 3.73 17.18
CA THR A 733 -10.96 4.63 17.69
C THR A 733 -12.21 4.54 16.81
N PRO A 734 -13.40 4.91 17.30
CA PRO A 734 -14.59 5.01 16.45
C PRO A 734 -14.42 6.01 15.29
N ALA A 735 -13.54 7.01 15.44
CA ALA A 735 -13.20 7.95 14.37
C ALA A 735 -12.44 7.30 13.20
N ASP A 736 -11.66 6.23 13.42
CA ASP A 736 -11.03 5.48 12.33
C ASP A 736 -12.10 4.84 11.40
N MET A 737 -13.29 4.51 11.93
CA MET A 737 -14.39 3.92 11.16
C MET A 737 -15.12 4.93 10.27
N SER A 738 -15.16 6.22 10.63
CA SER A 738 -15.89 7.23 9.84
C SER A 738 -15.23 7.48 8.48
N PHE A 739 -13.90 7.43 8.42
CA PHE A 739 -13.12 7.51 7.18
C PHE A 739 -13.43 6.34 6.24
N ASN A 740 -13.44 5.11 6.75
CA ASN A 740 -13.82 3.93 5.96
C ASN A 740 -15.29 4.00 5.49
N ARG A 741 -16.21 4.48 6.34
CA ARG A 741 -17.63 4.67 6.01
C ARG A 741 -17.84 5.70 4.89
N HIS A 742 -17.08 6.79 4.88
CA HIS A 742 -17.09 7.78 3.81
C HIS A 742 -16.60 7.19 2.48
N LEU A 743 -15.47 6.48 2.47
CA LEU A 743 -14.94 5.80 1.26
C LEU A 743 -15.87 4.69 0.71
N ILE A 744 -16.79 4.18 1.52
CA ILE A 744 -17.84 3.23 1.08
C ILE A 744 -19.07 3.98 0.52
N SER A 745 -19.37 5.18 1.02
CA SER A 745 -20.49 6.00 0.51
C SER A 745 -20.30 6.53 -0.91
N GLU A 746 -19.07 6.53 -1.43
CA GLU A 746 -18.74 6.93 -2.81
C GLU A 746 -18.96 5.80 -3.85
N ILE A 747 -19.29 4.59 -3.41
CA ILE A 747 -19.53 3.43 -4.28
C ILE A 747 -20.91 3.54 -4.93
N ARG A 748 -20.96 3.54 -6.27
CA ARG A 748 -22.21 3.65 -7.06
C ARG A 748 -23.04 2.37 -7.11
N ASP A 749 -22.40 1.20 -7.05
CA ASP A 749 -23.08 -0.10 -7.03
C ASP A 749 -23.68 -0.34 -5.64
N GLU A 750 -25.02 -0.36 -5.56
CA GLU A 750 -25.74 -0.53 -4.30
C GLU A 750 -25.47 -1.89 -3.65
N THR A 751 -25.37 -2.96 -4.44
CA THR A 751 -25.15 -4.32 -3.92
C THR A 751 -23.75 -4.47 -3.33
N PHE A 752 -22.74 -3.95 -4.03
CA PHE A 752 -21.35 -3.94 -3.57
C PHE A 752 -21.15 -2.96 -2.40
N ARG A 753 -21.85 -1.82 -2.40
CA ARG A 753 -21.87 -0.86 -1.28
C ARG A 753 -22.46 -1.49 -0.02
N LEU A 754 -23.62 -2.15 -0.12
CA LEU A 754 -24.25 -2.86 0.99
C LEU A 754 -23.37 -4.02 1.47
N TYR A 755 -22.74 -4.77 0.58
CA TYR A 755 -21.76 -5.80 0.94
C TYR A 755 -20.57 -5.23 1.73
N LYS A 756 -19.95 -4.13 1.27
CA LYS A 756 -18.84 -3.49 1.99
C LYS A 756 -19.27 -2.85 3.31
N LEU A 757 -20.49 -2.32 3.42
CA LEU A 757 -21.07 -1.90 4.72
C LEU A 757 -21.26 -3.10 5.67
N LYS A 758 -21.77 -4.24 5.19
CA LYS A 758 -21.87 -5.49 5.97
C LYS A 758 -20.49 -5.98 6.43
N MET A 759 -19.43 -5.87 5.60
CA MET A 759 -18.06 -6.24 6.01
C MET A 759 -17.44 -5.24 7.01
N MET A 760 -17.68 -3.94 6.84
CA MET A 760 -17.25 -2.90 7.79
C MET A 760 -17.89 -3.10 9.17
N ALA A 761 -19.19 -3.44 9.24
CA ALA A 761 -19.87 -3.76 10.49
C ALA A 761 -19.28 -4.99 11.20
N LYS A 762 -18.78 -5.99 10.44
CA LYS A 762 -18.10 -7.17 11.00
C LYS A 762 -16.75 -6.82 11.64
N ILE A 763 -15.92 -5.98 11.02
CA ILE A 763 -14.65 -5.55 11.63
C ILE A 763 -14.91 -4.62 12.83
N GLU A 764 -15.92 -3.74 12.77
CA GLU A 764 -16.36 -2.93 13.93
C GLU A 764 -16.78 -3.82 15.11
N LYS A 765 -17.48 -4.92 14.85
CA LYS A 765 -17.87 -5.96 15.83
C LYS A 765 -16.67 -6.76 16.37
N TYR A 766 -15.69 -7.10 15.54
CA TYR A 766 -14.43 -7.73 15.98
C TYR A 766 -13.64 -6.83 16.95
N LEU A 767 -13.53 -5.55 16.61
CA LEU A 767 -12.76 -4.56 17.36
C LEU A 767 -13.44 -4.13 18.68
N SER A 768 -14.76 -4.31 18.82
CA SER A 768 -15.55 -3.82 19.96
C SER A 768 -16.02 -4.89 20.95
N LEU A 769 -16.17 -6.17 20.56
CA LEU A 769 -16.71 -7.19 21.46
C LEU A 769 -15.69 -7.79 22.42
N ASN A 770 -16.07 -7.94 23.70
CA ASN A 770 -15.29 -8.61 24.76
C ASN A 770 -15.36 -10.15 24.70
N SER A 771 -15.51 -10.71 23.49
CA SER A 771 -15.54 -12.17 23.25
C SER A 771 -14.26 -12.61 22.52
N CYS A 772 -13.83 -13.86 22.73
CA CYS A 772 -12.59 -14.42 22.16
C CYS A 772 -12.36 -14.00 20.70
N ARG A 773 -11.34 -13.14 20.44
CA ARG A 773 -11.05 -12.55 19.12
C ARG A 773 -10.90 -13.62 18.04
N ARG A 774 -10.18 -14.69 18.37
CA ARG A 774 -9.98 -15.88 17.52
C ARG A 774 -11.30 -16.52 17.11
N ARG A 775 -12.27 -16.65 18.03
CA ARG A 775 -13.60 -17.20 17.74
C ARG A 775 -14.35 -16.34 16.71
N ILE A 776 -14.23 -15.01 16.78
CA ILE A 776 -14.86 -14.09 15.81
C ILE A 776 -14.24 -14.28 14.42
N ILE A 777 -12.91 -14.37 14.31
CA ILE A 777 -12.20 -14.64 13.06
C ILE A 777 -12.62 -15.99 12.45
N LEU A 778 -12.57 -17.07 13.23
CA LEU A 778 -12.95 -18.40 12.76
C LEU A 778 -14.41 -18.44 12.31
N SER A 779 -15.33 -17.83 13.07
CA SER A 779 -16.76 -17.78 12.75
C SER A 779 -17.11 -16.91 11.53
N HIS A 780 -16.15 -16.19 10.96
CA HIS A 780 -16.31 -15.41 9.72
C HIS A 780 -15.85 -16.19 8.48
N PHE A 781 -14.83 -17.03 8.60
CA PHE A 781 -14.27 -17.81 7.47
C PHE A 781 -14.72 -19.29 7.44
N GLU A 782 -15.06 -19.88 8.59
CA GLU A 782 -15.53 -21.26 8.67
C GLU A 782 -17.05 -21.34 8.46
N ASP A 783 -17.46 -22.20 7.54
CA ASP A 783 -18.85 -22.42 7.17
C ASP A 783 -19.64 -22.99 8.37
N LYS A 784 -20.91 -22.56 8.57
CA LYS A 784 -21.71 -23.00 9.74
C LYS A 784 -21.83 -24.53 9.82
N GLN A 785 -21.85 -25.21 8.66
CA GLN A 785 -21.92 -26.67 8.52
C GLN A 785 -20.54 -27.37 8.63
N LEU A 786 -19.42 -26.65 8.55
CA LEU A 786 -18.06 -27.19 8.44
C LEU A 786 -17.19 -26.89 9.67
N ARG A 787 -17.79 -26.71 10.85
CA ARG A 787 -17.07 -26.46 12.12
C ARG A 787 -16.10 -27.61 12.43
N LYS A 788 -14.82 -27.41 12.11
CA LYS A 788 -13.73 -28.33 12.50
C LYS A 788 -13.31 -28.01 13.93
N ALA A 789 -12.74 -29.00 14.61
CA ALA A 789 -12.60 -28.98 16.07
C ALA A 789 -11.91 -27.72 16.61
N SER A 790 -12.51 -27.12 17.64
CA SER A 790 -11.95 -26.01 18.41
C SER A 790 -10.51 -26.33 18.84
N THR A 791 -9.54 -25.55 18.37
CA THR A 791 -8.14 -25.72 18.77
C THR A 791 -7.98 -25.41 20.25
N GLY A 792 -7.33 -26.30 21.01
CA GLY A 792 -7.14 -26.20 22.47
C GLY A 792 -6.32 -24.99 22.96
N ILE A 793 -5.87 -24.13 22.05
CA ILE A 793 -5.36 -22.79 22.37
C ILE A 793 -6.48 -21.84 22.83
N MET A 794 -7.73 -22.05 22.39
CA MET A 794 -8.88 -21.21 22.71
C MET A 794 -9.17 -21.24 24.21
N GLY A 795 -9.38 -20.06 24.80
CA GLY A 795 -9.54 -19.92 26.25
C GLY A 795 -8.23 -19.65 26.99
N THR A 796 -7.06 -20.00 26.46
CA THR A 796 -5.76 -19.73 27.12
C THR A 796 -5.31 -18.26 27.03
N GLU A 797 -4.39 -17.84 27.90
CA GLU A 797 -3.73 -16.52 27.87
C GLU A 797 -2.94 -16.24 26.57
N LYS A 798 -2.60 -17.31 25.83
CA LYS A 798 -1.91 -17.28 24.54
C LYS A 798 -2.90 -17.16 23.37
N CYS A 799 -4.21 -17.23 23.63
CA CYS A 799 -5.25 -17.10 22.61
C CYS A 799 -5.43 -15.65 22.11
N CYS A 800 -5.83 -14.77 23.02
CA CYS A 800 -6.12 -13.34 22.78
C CYS A 800 -6.34 -12.59 24.11
N ASP A 801 -6.32 -11.26 24.04
CA ASP A 801 -6.75 -10.33 25.11
C ASP A 801 -7.98 -10.80 25.90
N ASN A 802 -9.11 -11.01 25.21
CA ASN A 802 -10.40 -11.40 25.75
C ASN A 802 -10.43 -12.82 26.35
N CYS A 803 -9.35 -13.60 26.21
CA CYS A 803 -9.14 -14.86 26.93
C CYS A 803 -8.14 -14.70 28.09
N ARG A 804 -7.17 -13.78 27.98
CA ARG A 804 -6.20 -13.49 29.04
C ARG A 804 -6.87 -12.86 30.26
N SER A 805 -7.62 -11.76 30.11
CA SER A 805 -8.36 -11.17 31.24
C SER A 805 -9.32 -12.17 31.88
N ARG A 806 -9.95 -13.06 31.09
CA ARG A 806 -10.81 -14.13 31.66
C ARG A 806 -10.06 -15.09 32.58
N ASN A 807 -8.87 -15.58 32.19
CA ASN A 807 -8.08 -16.48 33.03
C ASN A 807 -7.55 -15.79 34.30
N ILE A 808 -7.21 -14.51 34.22
CA ILE A 808 -6.78 -13.72 35.39
C ILE A 808 -7.87 -13.69 36.48
N HIS A 809 -9.15 -13.78 36.09
CA HIS A 809 -10.30 -13.86 37.00
C HIS A 809 -10.80 -15.28 37.29
N CYS A 810 -10.10 -16.34 36.85
CA CYS A 810 -10.53 -17.74 37.04
C CYS A 810 -10.10 -18.35 38.39
N VAL A 811 -10.69 -17.84 39.47
CA VAL A 811 -11.09 -18.68 40.61
C VAL A 811 -12.19 -19.67 40.12
N PRO A 812 -12.41 -20.85 40.72
CA PRO A 812 -13.34 -21.85 40.17
C PRO A 812 -14.75 -21.33 39.90
N VAL A 813 -15.38 -21.84 38.84
CA VAL A 813 -16.69 -21.40 38.35
C VAL A 813 -17.80 -21.72 39.36
N ILE A 814 -18.10 -20.72 40.18
CA ILE A 814 -19.43 -20.44 40.73
C ILE A 814 -20.09 -19.43 39.76
N ASP A 815 -21.42 -19.34 39.74
CA ASP A 815 -22.20 -18.67 38.69
C ASP A 815 -21.70 -17.25 38.30
N PRO A 816 -21.77 -16.88 37.01
CA PRO A 816 -21.37 -15.57 36.51
C PRO A 816 -22.43 -14.51 36.85
N GLN A 817 -22.52 -14.14 38.12
CA GLN A 817 -23.22 -12.95 38.60
C GLN A 817 -22.24 -11.92 39.19
N ASP A 818 -22.25 -10.75 38.57
CA ASP A 818 -22.33 -9.47 39.27
C ASP A 818 -21.16 -9.03 40.17
N SER A 819 -19.95 -8.93 39.60
CA SER A 819 -18.95 -7.96 40.03
C SER A 819 -19.34 -6.51 39.64
N PHE A 820 -20.47 -6.03 40.16
CA PHE A 820 -20.87 -4.64 40.04
C PHE A 820 -20.19 -3.80 41.13
N GLU A 821 -19.52 -2.72 40.73
CA GLU A 821 -18.92 -1.74 41.64
C GLU A 821 -19.77 -0.45 41.71
N ASP A 822 -19.80 0.18 42.87
CA ASP A 822 -20.59 1.41 43.11
C ASP A 822 -19.81 2.67 42.71
N PHE A 823 -20.01 3.11 41.47
CA PHE A 823 -19.46 4.37 40.96
C PHE A 823 -20.41 5.57 41.17
N GLY A 824 -21.42 5.45 42.03
CA GLY A 824 -22.47 6.46 42.21
C GLY A 824 -21.95 7.86 42.54
N GLN A 825 -20.89 7.97 43.33
CA GLN A 825 -20.27 9.26 43.68
C GLN A 825 -19.55 9.91 42.48
N GLN A 826 -18.82 9.13 41.69
CA GLN A 826 -18.11 9.59 40.49
C GLN A 826 -19.10 9.88 39.35
N ALA A 827 -20.10 9.03 39.17
CA ALA A 827 -21.19 9.22 38.22
C ALA A 827 -21.99 10.50 38.54
N PHE A 828 -22.24 10.77 39.84
CA PHE A 828 -22.83 12.02 40.29
C PHE A 828 -21.95 13.24 39.95
N LYS A 829 -20.63 13.19 40.25
CA LYS A 829 -19.68 14.26 39.88
C LYS A 829 -19.75 14.54 38.37
N LEU A 830 -19.67 13.51 37.52
CA LEU A 830 -19.61 13.64 36.07
C LEU A 830 -20.94 14.08 35.43
N MET A 831 -22.06 13.49 35.83
CA MET A 831 -23.38 13.90 35.33
C MET A 831 -23.78 15.30 35.82
N SER A 832 -23.39 15.70 37.03
CA SER A 832 -23.54 17.08 37.50
C SER A 832 -22.68 18.05 36.69
N ALA A 833 -21.42 17.72 36.42
CA ALA A 833 -20.54 18.57 35.58
C ALA A 833 -21.10 18.79 34.16
N VAL A 834 -21.69 17.76 33.53
CA VAL A 834 -22.38 17.88 32.23
C VAL A 834 -23.60 18.83 32.33
N CYS A 835 -24.35 18.76 33.43
CA CYS A 835 -25.52 19.61 33.68
C CYS A 835 -25.12 21.07 33.96
N ASP A 836 -24.14 21.30 34.83
CA ASP A 836 -23.68 22.62 35.26
C ASP A 836 -23.01 23.41 34.12
N LEU A 837 -22.32 22.70 33.22
CA LEU A 837 -21.81 23.21 31.93
C LEU A 837 -22.90 23.36 30.85
N LYS A 838 -24.17 23.25 31.24
CA LYS A 838 -25.39 23.47 30.45
C LYS A 838 -25.54 22.57 29.21
N GLU A 839 -24.97 21.36 29.25
CA GLU A 839 -25.00 20.39 28.13
C GLU A 839 -24.49 21.00 26.80
N ARG A 840 -23.45 21.85 26.84
CA ARG A 840 -22.91 22.58 25.65
C ARG A 840 -21.58 22.07 25.09
N PHE A 841 -20.97 21.06 25.70
CA PHE A 841 -19.62 20.61 25.35
C PHE A 841 -19.53 19.09 25.24
N GLY A 842 -18.62 18.58 24.40
CA GLY A 842 -18.24 17.17 24.39
C GLY A 842 -17.52 16.76 25.68
N MET A 843 -17.44 15.44 25.93
CA MET A 843 -17.01 14.81 27.20
C MET A 843 -15.70 15.36 27.81
N GLY A 844 -14.77 15.85 26.99
CA GLY A 844 -13.50 16.41 27.48
C GLY A 844 -13.62 17.63 28.42
N VAL A 845 -14.59 18.53 28.21
CA VAL A 845 -14.70 19.77 29.02
C VAL A 845 -15.25 19.50 30.44
N PRO A 846 -16.31 18.69 30.64
CA PRO A 846 -16.70 18.19 31.97
C PRO A 846 -15.55 17.55 32.76
N ILE A 847 -14.67 16.81 32.09
CA ILE A 847 -13.51 16.18 32.75
C ILE A 847 -12.44 17.20 33.11
N LEU A 848 -12.11 18.15 32.22
CA LEU A 848 -11.20 19.27 32.54
C LEU A 848 -11.71 20.12 33.72
N PHE A 849 -13.02 20.33 33.80
CA PHE A 849 -13.70 20.99 34.90
C PHE A 849 -13.57 20.22 36.22
N LEU A 850 -13.92 18.93 36.24
CA LEU A 850 -13.77 18.10 37.44
C LEU A 850 -12.31 17.99 37.90
N ARG A 851 -11.35 17.87 36.99
CA ARG A 851 -9.91 17.83 37.33
C ARG A 851 -9.34 19.20 37.71
N GLY A 852 -10.11 20.28 37.64
CA GLY A 852 -9.69 21.62 38.06
C GLY A 852 -8.68 22.27 37.13
N SER A 853 -8.81 22.04 35.82
CA SER A 853 -7.85 22.51 34.80
C SER A 853 -7.97 24.00 34.51
N PHE A 854 -6.81 24.66 34.34
CA PHE A 854 -6.69 26.03 33.86
C PHE A 854 -6.64 26.14 32.32
N SER A 855 -6.97 25.07 31.58
CA SER A 855 -7.02 25.11 30.11
C SER A 855 -8.01 26.17 29.61
N GLN A 856 -7.61 26.97 28.62
CA GLN A 856 -8.47 27.93 27.91
C GLN A 856 -9.72 27.28 27.29
N ARG A 857 -9.73 25.96 27.09
CA ARG A 857 -10.91 25.19 26.65
C ARG A 857 -12.04 25.14 27.68
N LEU A 858 -11.77 25.52 28.93
CA LEU A 858 -12.75 25.68 30.00
C LEU A 858 -12.87 27.18 30.37
N PRO A 859 -13.96 27.87 29.98
CA PRO A 859 -14.15 29.28 30.26
C PRO A 859 -14.10 29.62 31.75
N ASP A 860 -13.41 30.71 32.12
CA ASP A 860 -13.06 31.04 33.50
C ASP A 860 -14.27 31.15 34.43
N LYS A 861 -15.42 31.62 33.90
CA LYS A 861 -16.71 31.73 34.62
C LYS A 861 -17.24 30.43 35.22
N PHE A 862 -16.74 29.27 34.81
CA PHE A 862 -17.10 27.97 35.40
C PHE A 862 -16.16 27.57 36.56
N ARG A 863 -14.99 28.21 36.73
CA ARG A 863 -14.02 27.85 37.78
C ARG A 863 -14.47 28.23 39.20
N THR A 864 -15.52 29.04 39.32
CA THR A 864 -16.18 29.41 40.57
C THR A 864 -17.26 28.42 41.02
N TYR A 865 -17.63 27.44 40.20
CA TYR A 865 -18.66 26.45 40.54
C TYR A 865 -18.12 25.40 41.51
N ALA A 866 -18.95 24.96 42.47
CA ALA A 866 -18.55 24.07 43.56
C ALA A 866 -18.00 22.68 43.14
N LEU A 867 -18.21 22.25 41.90
CA LEU A 867 -17.65 21.00 41.37
C LEU A 867 -16.31 21.18 40.61
N PHE A 868 -15.84 22.41 40.39
CA PHE A 868 -14.54 22.65 39.76
C PHE A 868 -13.41 22.09 40.64
N GLY A 869 -12.58 21.21 40.09
CA GLY A 869 -11.53 20.53 40.86
C GLY A 869 -12.00 19.44 41.83
N SER A 870 -13.31 19.17 41.93
CA SER A 870 -13.87 18.14 42.82
C SER A 870 -13.57 16.70 42.40
N GLY A 871 -12.98 16.49 41.22
CA GLY A 871 -12.58 15.21 40.63
C GLY A 871 -11.06 15.07 40.43
N LYS A 872 -10.24 15.89 41.10
CA LYS A 872 -8.76 15.81 41.08
C LYS A 872 -8.22 14.47 41.59
N ASP A 873 -9.00 13.81 42.46
CA ASP A 873 -8.80 12.48 43.02
C ASP A 873 -8.82 11.35 41.98
N TRP A 874 -9.28 11.61 40.75
CA TRP A 874 -9.32 10.63 39.67
C TRP A 874 -8.53 11.07 38.42
N PRO A 875 -7.78 10.16 37.77
CA PRO A 875 -7.05 10.46 36.55
C PRO A 875 -8.00 10.59 35.36
N GLU A 876 -7.51 11.23 34.30
CA GLU A 876 -8.33 11.53 33.12
C GLU A 876 -8.79 10.29 32.35
N HIS A 877 -8.04 9.18 32.43
CA HIS A 877 -8.44 7.93 31.79
C HIS A 877 -9.65 7.30 32.49
N SER A 878 -9.67 7.20 33.84
CA SER A 878 -10.82 6.67 34.59
C SER A 878 -12.06 7.54 34.38
N TRP A 879 -11.92 8.88 34.35
CA TRP A 879 -13.00 9.78 33.97
C TRP A 879 -13.54 9.52 32.55
N LYS A 880 -12.66 9.27 31.56
CA LYS A 880 -13.05 8.90 30.18
C LYS A 880 -13.63 7.48 30.08
N ALA A 881 -13.22 6.54 30.93
CA ALA A 881 -13.77 5.19 31.01
C ALA A 881 -15.18 5.21 31.60
N LEU A 882 -15.37 5.84 32.76
CA LEU A 882 -16.70 6.04 33.35
C LEU A 882 -17.63 6.81 32.42
N GLY A 883 -17.13 7.87 31.76
CA GLY A 883 -17.91 8.61 30.76
C GLY A 883 -18.42 7.72 29.61
N ARG A 884 -17.60 6.79 29.11
CA ARG A 884 -18.01 5.78 28.12
C ARG A 884 -18.97 4.75 28.69
N ARG A 885 -18.76 4.27 29.92
CA ARG A 885 -19.69 3.32 30.58
C ARG A 885 -21.07 3.94 30.75
N LEU A 886 -21.16 5.20 31.17
CA LEU A 886 -22.43 5.93 31.29
C LEU A 886 -23.12 6.17 29.94
N MET A 887 -22.38 6.20 28.81
CA MET A 887 -23.00 6.20 27.48
C MET A 887 -23.52 4.82 27.09
N LEU A 888 -22.74 3.75 27.32
CA LEU A 888 -23.16 2.36 27.03
C LEU A 888 -24.40 1.96 27.84
N GLU A 889 -24.45 2.35 29.11
CA GLU A 889 -25.62 2.17 29.98
C GLU A 889 -26.75 3.17 29.70
N GLY A 890 -26.59 4.07 28.72
CA GLY A 890 -27.63 5.00 28.28
C GLY A 890 -28.02 6.07 29.31
N PHE A 891 -27.16 6.44 30.26
CA PHE A 891 -27.32 7.64 31.11
C PHE A 891 -26.85 8.92 30.41
N LEU A 892 -25.81 8.81 29.59
CA LEU A 892 -25.29 9.88 28.74
C LEU A 892 -25.46 9.53 27.26
N LYS A 893 -25.43 10.54 26.40
CA LYS A 893 -25.35 10.39 24.94
C LYS A 893 -24.47 11.48 24.34
N GLU A 894 -23.90 11.21 23.18
CA GLU A 894 -23.31 12.25 22.34
C GLU A 894 -24.27 12.61 21.20
N VAL A 895 -24.35 13.90 20.88
CA VAL A 895 -25.24 14.46 19.85
C VAL A 895 -24.45 15.51 19.07
N SER A 896 -24.64 15.57 17.74
CA SER A 896 -24.10 16.66 16.93
C SER A 896 -24.73 17.99 17.35
N GLY A 897 -23.90 19.00 17.60
CA GLY A 897 -24.32 20.36 17.88
C GLY A 897 -24.85 21.08 16.64
N GLN A 898 -25.14 22.38 16.79
CA GLN A 898 -25.69 23.21 15.70
C GLN A 898 -24.80 23.25 14.46
N ASN A 899 -23.48 23.13 14.62
CA ASN A 899 -22.55 22.83 13.53
C ASN A 899 -22.24 21.33 13.49
N LYS A 900 -22.32 20.71 12.30
CA LYS A 900 -22.07 19.27 12.05
C LYS A 900 -20.69 18.76 12.51
N PHE A 901 -19.74 19.66 12.79
CA PHE A 901 -18.39 19.36 13.26
C PHE A 901 -18.23 19.38 14.79
N ALA A 902 -19.25 19.81 15.55
CA ALA A 902 -19.21 19.84 17.02
C ALA A 902 -19.98 18.66 17.60
N VAL A 903 -19.34 17.89 18.49
CA VAL A 903 -19.99 16.81 19.26
C VAL A 903 -20.21 17.28 20.70
N VAL A 904 -21.42 17.10 21.20
CA VAL A 904 -21.89 17.58 22.51
C VAL A 904 -22.34 16.41 23.36
N CYS A 905 -21.88 16.35 24.61
CA CYS A 905 -22.34 15.36 25.58
C CYS A 905 -23.58 15.87 26.31
N MET A 906 -24.63 15.07 26.29
CA MET A 906 -25.93 15.35 26.90
C MET A 906 -26.35 14.24 27.86
N LEU A 907 -27.20 14.57 28.81
CA LEU A 907 -27.89 13.60 29.66
C LEU A 907 -29.10 13.02 28.92
N THR A 908 -29.28 11.71 28.98
CA THR A 908 -30.52 11.05 28.51
C THR A 908 -31.65 11.26 29.52
N LYS A 909 -32.86 10.77 29.21
CA LYS A 909 -33.93 10.69 30.21
C LYS A 909 -33.47 9.88 31.45
N LYS A 910 -32.93 8.67 31.25
CA LYS A 910 -32.35 7.82 32.31
C LYS A 910 -31.28 8.57 33.14
N GLY A 911 -30.43 9.37 32.49
CA GLY A 911 -29.44 10.23 33.15
C GLY A 911 -30.06 11.34 34.01
N LYS A 912 -31.03 12.07 33.47
CA LYS A 912 -31.72 13.17 34.18
C LYS A 912 -32.55 12.64 35.34
N ASP A 913 -33.27 11.54 35.15
CA ASP A 913 -34.09 10.90 36.17
C ASP A 913 -33.21 10.42 37.33
N TRP A 914 -32.13 9.65 37.06
CA TRP A 914 -31.17 9.20 38.07
C TRP A 914 -30.47 10.36 38.79
N LEU A 915 -30.04 11.40 38.08
CA LEU A 915 -29.38 12.56 38.67
C LEU A 915 -30.33 13.35 39.57
N SER A 916 -31.61 13.46 39.20
CA SER A 916 -32.63 14.15 40.01
C SER A 916 -32.93 13.43 41.32
N LYS A 917 -32.92 12.08 41.28
CA LYS A 917 -33.05 11.20 42.45
C LYS A 917 -31.81 11.31 43.35
N SER A 918 -30.62 11.15 42.77
CA SER A 918 -29.33 11.17 43.48
C SER A 918 -28.92 12.54 44.04
N ARG A 919 -29.65 13.62 43.73
CA ARG A 919 -29.54 14.92 44.40
C ARG A 919 -30.33 14.99 45.72
N LYS A 920 -31.23 14.03 46.00
CA LYS A 920 -32.05 13.95 47.23
C LYS A 920 -31.57 12.87 48.20
N GLU A 921 -30.71 11.95 47.77
CA GLU A 921 -30.23 10.81 48.54
C GLU A 921 -28.86 11.08 49.17
N GLN A 922 -28.66 10.70 50.44
CA GLN A 922 -27.37 10.90 51.13
C GLN A 922 -26.24 10.05 50.52
N ARG A 923 -26.52 8.79 50.15
CA ARG A 923 -25.61 7.92 49.41
C ARG A 923 -26.02 7.88 47.94
N LYS A 924 -25.21 8.50 47.07
CA LYS A 924 -25.34 8.31 45.61
C LYS A 924 -24.79 6.93 45.27
N SER A 925 -25.67 6.03 44.82
CA SER A 925 -25.27 4.70 44.38
C SER A 925 -25.56 4.50 42.89
N LEU A 926 -24.58 3.97 42.16
CA LEU A 926 -24.75 3.50 40.79
C LEU A 926 -23.81 2.33 40.57
N LEU A 927 -24.38 1.14 40.74
CA LEU A 927 -23.75 -0.11 40.37
C LEU A 927 -23.50 -0.13 38.85
N LEU A 928 -22.23 -0.29 38.45
CA LEU A 928 -21.82 -0.57 37.07
C LEU A 928 -20.92 -1.81 37.06
N PRO A 929 -20.97 -2.68 36.03
CA PRO A 929 -20.05 -3.81 35.94
C PRO A 929 -18.59 -3.35 35.87
N SER A 930 -17.73 -3.97 36.68
CA SER A 930 -16.30 -3.69 36.78
C SER A 930 -15.59 -3.75 35.42
N ASP A 931 -14.68 -2.80 35.17
CA ASP A 931 -13.91 -2.66 33.93
C ASP A 931 -12.43 -2.39 34.25
N GLU A 932 -11.52 -3.18 33.68
CA GLU A 932 -10.07 -3.08 33.96
C GLU A 932 -9.49 -1.70 33.54
N GLU A 933 -10.12 -0.97 32.61
CA GLU A 933 -9.73 0.39 32.23
C GLU A 933 -9.94 1.44 33.36
N LEU A 934 -10.64 1.12 34.45
CA LEU A 934 -10.92 2.07 35.53
C LEU A 934 -9.76 2.19 36.56
N TYR A 935 -8.91 1.16 36.68
CA TYR A 935 -7.86 1.04 37.72
C TYR A 935 -6.44 0.78 37.18
N ALA A 936 -6.22 0.76 35.86
CA ALA A 936 -4.97 0.30 35.26
C ALA A 936 -3.73 1.20 35.55
N HIS A 937 -2.86 0.76 36.47
CA HIS A 937 -1.52 1.32 36.65
C HIS A 937 -0.50 0.71 35.64
N PRO A 938 0.39 1.49 34.98
CA PRO A 938 1.00 1.04 33.71
C PRO A 938 2.24 0.11 33.80
N PHE A 939 2.45 -0.65 34.89
CA PHE A 939 3.80 -1.22 35.18
C PHE A 939 3.91 -2.72 35.54
N SER A 940 2.82 -3.50 35.52
CA SER A 940 2.83 -4.88 36.07
C SER A 940 3.01 -6.03 35.05
N LEU A 941 3.21 -5.73 33.76
CA LEU A 941 3.18 -6.77 32.70
C LEU A 941 4.56 -7.30 32.24
N PHE A 942 5.67 -6.76 32.75
CA PHE A 942 7.01 -7.10 32.28
C PHE A 942 7.60 -8.39 32.92
N PHE A 943 7.28 -8.69 34.18
CA PHE A 943 8.00 -9.71 34.96
C PHE A 943 7.53 -11.16 34.73
N ASN A 944 6.25 -11.39 34.42
CA ASN A 944 5.68 -12.76 34.39
C ASN A 944 6.00 -13.56 33.12
N PHE A 945 6.47 -12.95 32.03
CA PHE A 945 6.75 -13.69 30.80
C PHE A 945 8.09 -14.45 30.84
N MET A 946 9.05 -14.02 31.67
CA MET A 946 10.40 -14.58 31.72
C MET A 946 10.49 -15.93 32.45
N LEU A 947 9.48 -16.28 33.25
CA LEU A 947 9.45 -17.46 34.13
C LEU A 947 8.83 -18.73 33.48
N LEU A 948 8.31 -18.64 32.24
CA LEU A 948 7.49 -19.70 31.62
C LEU A 948 8.18 -20.51 30.51
N LYS A 949 9.52 -20.63 30.57
CA LYS A 949 10.30 -21.52 29.69
C LYS A 949 11.25 -22.41 30.50
N ASN A 950 10.95 -23.71 30.55
CA ASN A 950 11.93 -24.76 30.88
C ASN A 950 12.92 -24.91 29.72
N THR A 951 13.80 -23.93 29.57
CA THR A 951 14.82 -23.83 28.53
C THR A 951 16.03 -23.16 29.17
N SER A 952 17.18 -23.81 29.12
CA SER A 952 18.34 -23.37 29.90
C SER A 952 18.89 -22.02 29.41
N LEU A 953 19.51 -21.25 30.31
CA LEU A 953 20.23 -20.01 29.95
C LEU A 953 21.26 -20.26 28.84
N HIS A 954 21.90 -21.44 28.87
CA HIS A 954 22.80 -21.96 27.84
C HIS A 954 22.12 -22.02 26.46
N GLU A 955 20.89 -22.54 26.36
CA GLU A 955 20.17 -22.67 25.08
C GLU A 955 19.78 -21.29 24.50
N MET A 956 19.43 -20.29 25.32
CA MET A 956 19.19 -18.92 24.84
C MET A 956 20.48 -18.23 24.37
N PHE A 957 21.59 -18.41 25.10
CA PHE A 957 22.90 -17.86 24.69
C PHE A 957 23.41 -18.50 23.40
N SER A 958 23.21 -19.82 23.23
CA SER A 958 23.47 -20.53 21.97
C SER A 958 22.65 -19.98 20.80
N TYR A 959 21.35 -19.77 21.00
CA TYR A 959 20.45 -19.21 19.99
C TYR A 959 20.91 -17.83 19.48
N SER A 960 21.30 -16.93 20.39
CA SER A 960 21.77 -15.59 20.02
C SER A 960 23.04 -15.61 19.15
N LYS A 961 24.02 -16.47 19.50
CA LYS A 961 25.24 -16.66 18.69
C LYS A 961 24.94 -17.22 17.31
N ILE A 962 24.04 -18.21 17.22
CA ILE A 962 23.64 -18.82 15.95
C ILE A 962 22.84 -17.84 15.08
N MET A 963 22.00 -16.97 15.65
CA MET A 963 21.33 -15.88 14.92
C MET A 963 22.32 -14.92 14.27
N VAL A 964 23.31 -14.43 15.03
CA VAL A 964 24.35 -13.51 14.53
C VAL A 964 25.19 -14.18 13.43
N ALA A 965 25.50 -15.47 13.58
CA ALA A 965 26.22 -16.23 12.57
C ALA A 965 25.40 -16.48 11.28
N ARG A 966 24.09 -16.78 11.40
CA ARG A 966 23.16 -16.79 10.26
C ARG A 966 23.18 -15.45 9.54
N GLN A 967 23.12 -14.36 10.30
CA GLN A 967 23.11 -13.00 9.76
C GLN A 967 24.35 -12.74 8.91
N LYS A 968 25.54 -12.98 9.46
CA LYS A 968 26.82 -12.80 8.75
C LYS A 968 26.88 -13.65 7.47
N LEU A 969 26.55 -14.94 7.58
CA LEU A 969 26.58 -15.90 6.46
C LEU A 969 25.55 -15.59 5.37
N ALA A 970 24.44 -14.94 5.73
CA ALA A 970 23.43 -14.47 4.78
C ALA A 970 23.89 -13.20 4.04
N SER A 971 24.52 -12.25 4.75
CA SER A 971 25.17 -11.08 4.14
C SER A 971 26.33 -11.46 3.20
N GLU A 972 27.20 -12.41 3.61
CA GLU A 972 28.29 -12.96 2.79
C GLU A 972 27.78 -13.65 1.50
N LYS A 973 26.49 -14.00 1.42
CA LYS A 973 25.85 -14.67 0.27
C LYS A 973 24.80 -13.82 -0.43
N ASP A 974 24.66 -12.55 -0.05
CA ASP A 974 23.71 -11.58 -0.61
C ASP A 974 22.23 -12.04 -0.58
N ILE A 975 21.81 -12.70 0.51
CA ILE A 975 20.48 -13.32 0.65
C ILE A 975 19.75 -12.95 1.95
N PRO A 976 18.40 -13.00 1.98
CA PRO A 976 17.63 -12.84 3.21
C PRO A 976 17.93 -13.96 4.25
N PRO A 977 18.26 -13.62 5.51
CA PRO A 977 18.62 -14.60 6.55
C PRO A 977 17.56 -15.68 6.76
N ALA A 978 16.27 -15.31 6.77
CA ALA A 978 15.17 -16.25 6.94
C ALA A 978 15.00 -17.25 5.78
N VAL A 979 15.51 -16.95 4.58
CA VAL A 979 15.50 -17.87 3.43
C VAL A 979 16.65 -18.88 3.54
N LEU A 980 17.80 -18.48 4.09
CA LEU A 980 18.90 -19.37 4.45
C LEU A 980 18.49 -20.36 5.55
N ALA A 981 18.02 -19.86 6.70
CA ALA A 981 17.44 -20.67 7.77
C ALA A 981 16.38 -19.90 8.57
N THR A 982 15.20 -20.49 8.75
CA THR A 982 14.14 -19.89 9.58
C THR A 982 14.49 -19.95 11.06
N ASN A 983 13.88 -19.11 11.88
CA ASN A 983 14.14 -19.07 13.32
C ASN A 983 13.77 -20.41 13.99
N LYS A 984 12.77 -21.14 13.47
CA LYS A 984 12.48 -22.52 13.90
C LYS A 984 13.68 -23.44 13.68
N VAL A 985 14.31 -23.43 12.50
CA VAL A 985 15.50 -24.24 12.22
C VAL A 985 16.64 -23.91 13.19
N LEU A 986 16.83 -22.62 13.53
CA LEU A 986 17.84 -22.23 14.52
C LEU A 986 17.52 -22.75 15.93
N VAL A 987 16.26 -22.70 16.37
CA VAL A 987 15.83 -23.29 17.65
C VAL A 987 16.07 -24.81 17.64
N ASP A 988 15.63 -25.51 16.59
CA ASP A 988 15.83 -26.96 16.47
C ASP A 988 17.33 -27.32 16.50
N MET A 989 18.20 -26.50 15.88
CA MET A 989 19.66 -26.64 15.95
C MET A 989 20.22 -26.48 17.38
N THR A 990 19.70 -25.55 18.20
CA THR A 990 20.12 -25.43 19.63
C THR A 990 19.68 -26.60 20.51
N VAL A 991 18.56 -27.24 20.17
CA VAL A 991 18.01 -28.39 20.91
C VAL A 991 18.71 -29.69 20.53
N ILE A 992 18.89 -29.96 19.23
CA ILE A 992 19.47 -31.19 18.68
C ILE A 992 21.00 -31.16 18.75
N ARG A 993 21.61 -29.99 18.56
CA ARG A 993 23.06 -29.73 18.60
C ARG A 993 23.84 -30.57 17.57
N PRO A 994 23.52 -30.46 16.26
CA PRO A 994 24.21 -31.20 15.22
C PRO A 994 25.71 -30.86 15.19
N THR A 995 26.57 -31.88 15.21
CA THR A 995 28.02 -31.76 15.06
C THR A 995 28.52 -32.14 13.66
N THR A 996 27.68 -32.80 12.86
CA THR A 996 27.95 -33.19 11.47
C THR A 996 26.82 -32.75 10.54
N VAL A 997 27.10 -32.69 9.24
CA VAL A 997 26.09 -32.35 8.21
C VAL A 997 25.00 -33.43 8.15
N GLU A 998 25.36 -34.68 8.43
CA GLU A 998 24.46 -35.86 8.43
C GLU A 998 23.45 -35.83 9.57
N ILE A 999 23.78 -35.19 10.68
CA ILE A 999 22.82 -34.90 11.77
C ILE A 999 22.00 -33.64 11.41
N MET A 1000 22.62 -32.62 10.80
CA MET A 1000 21.89 -31.42 10.33
C MET A 1000 20.80 -31.77 9.29
N LYS A 1001 21.07 -32.70 8.36
CA LYS A 1001 20.11 -33.25 7.37
C LYS A 1001 18.92 -34.02 8.00
N ARG A 1002 18.81 -34.09 9.34
CA ARG A 1002 17.65 -34.64 10.06
C ARG A 1002 16.69 -33.55 10.56
N ILE A 1003 17.08 -32.28 10.54
CA ILE A 1003 16.26 -31.15 10.99
C ILE A 1003 15.28 -30.76 9.89
N ASP A 1004 13.98 -30.68 10.23
CA ASP A 1004 12.92 -30.38 9.27
C ASP A 1004 13.08 -28.96 8.68
N GLY A 1005 12.98 -28.87 7.35
CA GLY A 1005 13.20 -27.64 6.58
C GLY A 1005 14.65 -27.43 6.10
N ILE A 1006 15.59 -28.31 6.44
CA ILE A 1006 16.95 -28.31 5.85
C ILE A 1006 17.00 -29.29 4.67
N SER A 1007 16.96 -28.77 3.45
CA SER A 1007 17.19 -29.54 2.23
C SER A 1007 18.67 -29.90 2.05
N VAL A 1008 18.97 -30.86 1.15
CA VAL A 1008 20.36 -31.31 0.91
C VAL A 1008 21.25 -30.14 0.47
N ALA A 1009 20.77 -29.31 -0.46
CA ALA A 1009 21.48 -28.11 -0.92
C ALA A 1009 21.76 -27.12 0.22
N LYS A 1010 20.77 -26.86 1.09
CA LYS A 1010 20.94 -25.96 2.25
C LYS A 1010 21.88 -26.52 3.31
N SER A 1011 21.95 -27.84 3.50
CA SER A 1011 22.85 -28.45 4.49
C SER A 1011 24.33 -28.12 4.22
N THR A 1012 24.74 -28.04 2.95
CA THR A 1012 26.07 -27.59 2.55
C THR A 1012 26.29 -26.10 2.82
N MET A 1013 25.27 -25.27 2.58
CA MET A 1013 25.35 -23.81 2.84
C MET A 1013 25.44 -23.49 4.33
N LEU A 1014 24.75 -24.25 5.18
CA LEU A 1014 24.67 -24.06 6.63
C LEU A 1014 25.84 -24.71 7.41
N ALA A 1015 26.68 -25.51 6.75
CA ALA A 1015 27.80 -26.21 7.37
C ALA A 1015 28.73 -25.33 8.25
N PRO A 1016 29.02 -24.05 7.93
CA PRO A 1016 29.82 -23.18 8.81
C PRO A 1016 29.24 -23.00 10.22
N LEU A 1017 27.91 -23.08 10.38
CA LEU A 1017 27.24 -22.94 11.69
C LEU A 1017 27.52 -24.14 12.63
N LEU A 1018 27.97 -25.28 12.11
CA LEU A 1018 28.33 -26.46 12.92
C LEU A 1018 29.49 -26.18 13.86
N ASN A 1019 30.44 -25.32 13.49
CA ASN A 1019 31.62 -25.05 14.32
C ASN A 1019 31.24 -24.29 15.60
N ILE A 1020 30.34 -23.30 15.49
CA ILE A 1020 29.79 -22.57 16.63
C ILE A 1020 29.03 -23.51 17.59
N ILE A 1021 28.31 -24.51 17.04
CA ILE A 1021 27.63 -25.53 17.85
C ILE A 1021 28.63 -26.48 18.52
N LYS A 1022 29.71 -26.88 17.85
CA LYS A 1022 30.80 -27.68 18.45
C LYS A 1022 31.49 -26.93 19.59
N GLU A 1023 31.96 -25.72 19.32
CA GLU A 1023 32.62 -24.83 20.30
C GLU A 1023 31.73 -24.60 21.52
N PHE A 1024 30.45 -24.30 21.28
CA PHE A 1024 29.47 -24.12 22.35
C PHE A 1024 29.25 -25.40 23.16
N SER A 1025 29.05 -26.55 22.51
CA SER A 1025 28.87 -27.83 23.19
C SER A 1025 30.10 -28.25 23.99
N GLN A 1026 31.31 -28.04 23.47
CA GLN A 1026 32.57 -28.28 24.16
C GLN A 1026 32.72 -27.37 25.38
N ALA A 1027 32.55 -26.06 25.22
CA ALA A 1027 32.68 -25.08 26.31
C ALA A 1027 31.66 -25.23 27.44
N ASN A 1028 30.60 -26.03 27.25
CA ASN A 1028 29.52 -26.24 28.23
C ASN A 1028 29.34 -27.74 28.61
N ASN A 1029 30.24 -28.64 28.18
CA ASN A 1029 30.15 -30.09 28.39
C ASN A 1029 28.82 -30.72 27.95
N LEU A 1030 28.22 -30.21 26.86
CA LEU A 1030 26.92 -30.65 26.36
C LEU A 1030 27.06 -31.73 25.28
N GLN A 1031 26.46 -32.89 25.51
CA GLN A 1031 26.36 -33.94 24.48
C GLN A 1031 25.27 -33.63 23.43
N VAL A 1032 25.39 -34.29 22.28
CA VAL A 1032 24.40 -34.28 21.18
C VAL A 1032 23.12 -34.98 21.65
N ARG A 1033 21.95 -34.38 21.41
CA ARG A 1033 20.66 -35.03 21.69
C ARG A 1033 20.16 -35.77 20.45
N TYR A 1034 20.27 -37.09 20.48
CA TYR A 1034 19.60 -37.95 19.51
C TYR A 1034 18.11 -38.10 19.89
N HIS A 1035 17.25 -37.83 18.92
CA HIS A 1035 15.83 -38.18 18.89
C HIS A 1035 15.58 -39.11 17.69
#